data_AF-A0A7C3Y663-F1
#
_entry.id   AF-A0A7C3Y663-F1
#
_cell.length_a   1.000
_cell.length_b   1.000
_cell.length_c   1.000
_cell.angle_alpha   90.00
_cell.angle_beta   90.00
_cell.angle_gamma   90.00
#
_symmetry.space_group_name_H-M   'P 1'
#
loop_
_entity.id
_entity.type
_entity.pdbx_description
1 polymer ?
#
loop_
_entity_poly.entity_id
_entity_poly.type
_entity_poly.pdbx_seq_one_letter_code
_entity_poly.pdbx_strand_id
1 'polypeptide(L)'
;MSPGTYRENNVTVRSQVTLVGSGWANTIIDGGGSGVVVYGQPNSEIRGFTIRGSGSGTFDAGVWVSEGTVRISDSRLTGNAAGVWAWCFDAATCNIRVTLENNIVDHNTSNGVNSNEAAVFTLRHNTIAHNGGCGVILNNPASLAENNLITNNASSGLANNAAATVRYNAVWGNGRDYSGGGPGPGDLPVNPLYRDAANGDYHLKAASPVIGYGTPAGSDMGALPFTPVGVPPTSVNLSQLSGAWQISWAATGAPGYYVYYGPCTRQTTTVVHVQGATSYRVSGVSAEDMGYVAVSAHDANMQESAVRLADGVRAPCPTAPLNLEVGAFPNGRLRLQWQDTSSFETGFVIERAVGYLSSTTHADFTAIATVPANTTVFTDTPPTFGDTYWYRVRAAGINSSSPYSNESFNASFAWAPNPDEQYLLVLVNEARAAPGAFGYPTIAPMPPLAYSPLLNYAAHAHSQAILNSGFLFGHCDPIGRCPTELAHAVGYTGGVAENLIQGMTGPEWVRSSHQAFMDSEGHRNNILARDFNEAGMGHTYDPSRGGASYWKGQYTEMFSGRPGVVIPNLPSGVVIPYTGVPDTQFTFIVNYYDANGRPPGQPYVYIDGFPRVMNLSTGAAANGTYRYTTTLPAGHHEYYFSFTFSGGSARLPVAGTYAVDVGVAPPRTYTSFVRLPIILNDFN
;
A
#
# COMPACT_ATOMS: atom_id res chain seq x y z
N MET A 1 33.30 18.64 -27.85
CA MET A 1 34.49 17.82 -28.07
C MET A 1 34.29 17.02 -29.35
N SER A 2 35.30 17.00 -30.22
CA SER A 2 35.27 16.26 -31.48
C SER A 2 35.21 14.75 -31.24
N PRO A 3 34.84 13.93 -32.24
CA PRO A 3 34.99 12.48 -32.16
C PRO A 3 36.43 12.08 -31.81
N GLY A 4 36.57 11.02 -31.02
CA GLY A 4 37.86 10.50 -30.57
C GLY A 4 37.87 10.04 -29.11
N THR A 5 39.01 9.47 -28.71
CA THR A 5 39.26 9.01 -27.34
C THR A 5 40.19 9.98 -26.62
N TYR A 6 39.69 10.55 -25.53
CA TYR A 6 40.42 11.41 -24.60
C TYR A 6 40.88 10.55 -23.42
N ARG A 7 42.19 10.34 -23.29
CA ARG A 7 42.79 9.57 -22.20
C ARG A 7 43.10 10.52 -21.05
N GLU A 8 42.12 10.75 -20.20
CA GLU A 8 42.14 11.74 -19.13
C GLU A 8 41.48 11.11 -17.91
N ASN A 9 42.09 11.23 -16.75
CA ASN A 9 41.46 10.89 -15.47
C ASN A 9 41.31 12.15 -14.61
N ASN A 10 40.38 12.12 -13.65
CA ASN A 10 40.05 13.26 -12.80
C ASN A 10 39.61 14.53 -13.57
N VAL A 11 38.90 14.37 -14.69
CA VAL A 11 38.36 15.49 -15.46
C VAL A 11 37.35 16.24 -14.61
N THR A 12 37.64 17.49 -14.25
CA THR A 12 36.73 18.32 -13.46
C THR A 12 35.91 19.23 -14.39
N VAL A 13 34.62 18.94 -14.52
CA VAL A 13 33.68 19.84 -15.20
C VAL A 13 33.30 20.94 -14.23
N ARG A 14 33.83 22.14 -14.47
CA ARG A 14 33.67 23.30 -13.57
C ARG A 14 32.20 23.71 -13.41
N SER A 15 31.93 24.45 -12.34
CA SER A 15 30.59 24.96 -12.08
C SER A 15 30.05 25.77 -13.27
N GLN A 16 28.77 25.60 -13.59
CA GLN A 16 28.08 26.27 -14.70
C GLN A 16 28.62 25.93 -16.11
N VAL A 17 29.41 24.85 -16.24
CA VAL A 17 29.94 24.39 -17.53
C VAL A 17 29.15 23.19 -18.04
N THR A 18 28.80 23.25 -19.33
CA THR A 18 28.26 22.11 -20.07
C THR A 18 29.36 21.50 -20.95
N LEU A 19 29.77 20.28 -20.63
CA LEU A 19 30.69 19.47 -21.42
C LEU A 19 29.89 18.64 -22.44
N VAL A 20 30.17 18.83 -23.73
CA VAL A 20 29.41 18.21 -24.84
C VAL A 20 30.32 17.39 -25.74
N GLY A 21 30.02 16.11 -25.93
CA GLY A 21 30.65 15.22 -26.91
C GLY A 21 29.85 15.15 -28.21
N SER A 22 30.41 14.49 -29.23
CA SER A 22 29.77 14.32 -30.55
C SER A 22 28.84 13.09 -30.61
N GLY A 23 28.33 12.66 -29.45
CA GLY A 23 27.55 11.44 -29.25
C GLY A 23 28.37 10.33 -28.61
N TRP A 24 27.74 9.54 -27.73
CA TRP A 24 28.42 8.54 -26.93
C TRP A 24 29.14 7.47 -27.76
N ALA A 25 28.64 7.16 -28.96
CA ALA A 25 29.29 6.24 -29.89
C ALA A 25 30.61 6.77 -30.49
N ASN A 26 30.81 8.09 -30.48
CA ASN A 26 31.88 8.76 -31.21
C ASN A 26 32.92 9.43 -30.30
N THR A 27 32.57 9.75 -29.06
CA THR A 27 33.42 10.51 -28.14
C THR A 27 33.59 9.78 -26.82
N ILE A 28 34.83 9.40 -26.48
CA ILE A 28 35.16 8.59 -25.31
C ILE A 28 36.06 9.39 -24.35
N ILE A 29 35.71 9.43 -23.07
CA ILE A 29 36.63 9.80 -21.97
C ILE A 29 37.05 8.50 -21.29
N ASP A 30 38.34 8.21 -21.33
CA ASP A 30 38.94 6.96 -20.85
C ASP A 30 39.89 7.27 -19.68
N GLY A 31 39.49 6.90 -18.46
CA GLY A 31 40.24 7.16 -17.23
C GLY A 31 41.48 6.29 -17.04
N GLY A 32 41.75 5.34 -17.94
CA GLY A 32 42.97 4.54 -17.91
C GLY A 32 43.08 3.56 -16.73
N GLY A 33 41.98 3.29 -16.02
CA GLY A 33 41.93 2.35 -14.91
C GLY A 33 42.35 2.92 -13.55
N SER A 34 42.30 4.25 -13.37
CA SER A 34 42.75 4.90 -12.13
C SER A 34 41.85 6.05 -11.70
N GLY A 35 41.35 5.99 -10.46
CA GLY A 35 40.57 7.06 -9.84
C GLY A 35 39.18 7.25 -10.47
N VAL A 36 38.57 8.39 -10.16
CA VAL A 36 37.34 8.85 -10.82
C VAL A 36 37.67 9.38 -12.22
N VAL A 37 36.82 9.08 -13.21
CA VAL A 37 37.02 9.60 -14.58
C VAL A 37 36.62 11.07 -14.66
N VAL A 38 35.39 11.40 -14.22
CA VAL A 38 34.83 12.76 -14.30
C VAL A 38 34.24 13.21 -12.96
N TYR A 39 34.57 14.42 -12.52
CA TYR A 39 33.94 15.12 -11.40
C TYR A 39 32.98 16.19 -11.92
N GLY A 40 31.70 16.09 -11.55
CA GLY A 40 30.70 17.12 -11.81
C GLY A 40 30.65 18.13 -10.67
N GLN A 41 30.90 19.41 -10.98
CA GLN A 41 30.79 20.52 -10.02
C GLN A 41 29.38 21.14 -10.08
N PRO A 42 29.00 22.00 -9.11
CA PRO A 42 27.64 22.55 -9.05
C PRO A 42 27.16 23.22 -10.34
N ASN A 43 25.93 22.93 -10.74
CA ASN A 43 25.27 23.42 -11.96
C ASN A 43 26.03 23.06 -13.26
N SER A 44 26.70 21.92 -13.30
CA SER A 44 27.37 21.43 -14.53
C SER A 44 26.52 20.41 -15.29
N GLU A 45 26.82 20.26 -16.58
CA GLU A 45 26.20 19.26 -17.44
C GLU A 45 27.26 18.46 -18.20
N ILE A 46 27.04 17.15 -18.34
CA ILE A 46 27.88 16.23 -19.12
C ILE A 46 26.97 15.52 -20.12
N ARG A 47 27.23 15.64 -21.42
CA ARG A 47 26.41 14.93 -22.42
C ARG A 47 27.15 14.46 -23.66
N GLY A 48 26.69 13.35 -24.23
CA GLY A 48 27.19 12.83 -25.51
C GLY A 48 28.54 12.11 -25.42
N PHE A 49 28.84 11.44 -24.30
CA PHE A 49 30.12 10.75 -24.09
C PHE A 49 29.93 9.27 -23.75
N THR A 50 30.88 8.43 -24.17
CA THR A 50 31.21 7.22 -23.42
C THR A 50 32.22 7.58 -22.33
N ILE A 51 31.93 7.25 -21.07
CA ILE A 51 32.82 7.47 -19.92
C ILE A 51 33.17 6.11 -19.34
N ARG A 52 34.46 5.77 -19.36
CA ARG A 52 34.93 4.43 -18.98
C ARG A 52 36.28 4.44 -18.31
N GLY A 53 36.63 3.31 -17.69
CA GLY A 53 37.97 3.06 -17.19
C GLY A 53 38.31 3.86 -15.94
N SER A 54 37.38 3.98 -14.99
CA SER A 54 37.73 4.39 -13.63
C SER A 54 38.67 3.38 -12.96
N GLY A 55 39.19 3.72 -11.79
CA GLY A 55 39.84 2.76 -10.90
C GLY A 55 38.86 1.70 -10.34
N SER A 56 39.40 0.80 -9.51
CA SER A 56 38.68 -0.33 -8.90
C SER A 56 38.35 -0.14 -7.42
N GLY A 57 38.65 1.03 -6.84
CA GLY A 57 38.35 1.37 -5.47
C GLY A 57 36.85 1.56 -5.23
N THR A 58 36.44 1.43 -3.96
CA THR A 58 35.04 1.60 -3.53
C THR A 58 34.45 2.98 -3.86
N PHE A 59 35.31 3.98 -4.05
CA PHE A 59 34.93 5.36 -4.37
C PHE A 59 35.30 5.76 -5.80
N ASP A 60 35.67 4.81 -6.65
CA ASP A 60 35.94 5.09 -8.05
C ASP A 60 34.63 5.03 -8.85
N ALA A 61 34.46 5.97 -9.78
CA ALA A 61 33.27 6.06 -10.59
C ALA A 61 33.57 6.64 -11.98
N GLY A 62 32.70 6.36 -12.93
CA GLY A 62 32.65 7.08 -14.21
C GLY A 62 32.37 8.57 -13.97
N VAL A 63 31.30 8.87 -13.24
CA VAL A 63 31.00 10.24 -12.80
C VAL A 63 30.80 10.30 -11.29
N TRP A 64 31.52 11.22 -10.65
CA TRP A 64 31.41 11.53 -9.22
C TRP A 64 30.78 12.90 -8.99
N VAL A 65 29.87 13.01 -8.02
CA VAL A 65 29.22 14.25 -7.59
C VAL A 65 29.29 14.39 -6.07
N SER A 66 29.87 15.50 -5.59
CA SER A 66 30.03 15.77 -4.16
C SER A 66 29.24 16.98 -3.66
N GLU A 67 28.69 17.80 -4.55
CA GLU A 67 27.90 18.98 -4.17
C GLU A 67 27.04 19.51 -5.35
N GLY A 68 25.95 20.20 -5.01
CA GLY A 68 25.15 20.96 -5.96
C GLY A 68 24.40 20.11 -7.00
N THR A 69 24.02 20.75 -8.11
CA THR A 69 23.21 20.11 -9.16
C THR A 69 24.08 19.67 -10.33
N VAL A 70 23.99 18.41 -10.76
CA VAL A 70 24.71 17.90 -11.94
C VAL A 70 23.74 17.18 -12.86
N ARG A 71 23.82 17.47 -14.16
CA ARG A 71 23.04 16.78 -15.20
C ARG A 71 23.94 15.92 -16.08
N ILE A 72 23.51 14.69 -16.32
CA ILE A 72 24.18 13.74 -17.21
C ILE A 72 23.16 13.30 -18.24
N SER A 73 23.45 13.46 -19.53
CA SER A 73 22.51 13.04 -20.57
C SER A 73 23.15 12.46 -21.82
N ASP A 74 22.40 11.64 -22.56
CA ASP A 74 22.79 11.08 -23.86
C ASP A 74 24.20 10.44 -23.84
N SER A 75 24.56 9.82 -22.72
CA SER A 75 25.90 9.30 -22.44
C SER A 75 25.88 7.82 -22.08
N ARG A 76 27.02 7.14 -22.26
CA ARG A 76 27.23 5.75 -21.84
C ARG A 76 28.30 5.68 -20.75
N LEU A 77 27.95 5.21 -19.56
CA LEU A 77 28.87 5.02 -18.45
C LEU A 77 29.14 3.53 -18.27
N THR A 78 30.30 3.08 -18.71
CA THR A 78 30.59 1.64 -18.83
C THR A 78 31.99 1.25 -18.41
N GLY A 79 32.16 0.04 -17.86
CA GLY A 79 33.48 -0.48 -17.48
C GLY A 79 34.16 0.35 -16.38
N ASN A 80 33.39 0.95 -15.48
CA ASN A 80 33.89 1.65 -14.30
C ASN A 80 33.66 0.80 -13.03
N ALA A 81 34.17 1.24 -11.89
CA ALA A 81 33.79 0.70 -10.60
C ALA A 81 32.30 0.96 -10.34
N ALA A 82 31.88 2.22 -10.25
CA ALA A 82 30.48 2.61 -10.35
C ALA A 82 30.21 3.45 -11.59
N GLY A 83 28.98 3.41 -12.12
CA GLY A 83 28.58 4.29 -13.21
C GLY A 83 28.54 5.75 -12.75
N VAL A 84 27.58 6.06 -11.88
CA VAL A 84 27.44 7.36 -11.21
C VAL A 84 27.42 7.18 -9.71
N TRP A 85 28.25 7.94 -9.01
CA TRP A 85 28.29 7.98 -7.55
C TRP A 85 28.08 9.40 -7.06
N ALA A 86 27.11 9.60 -6.18
CA ALA A 86 26.96 10.82 -5.41
C ALA A 86 27.09 10.52 -3.92
N TRP A 87 27.86 11.34 -3.21
CA TRP A 87 28.06 11.17 -1.78
C TRP A 87 27.89 12.50 -1.05
N CYS A 88 26.86 12.57 -0.19
CA CYS A 88 26.73 13.60 0.84
C CYS A 88 27.45 13.15 2.11
N PHE A 89 28.22 14.02 2.75
CA PHE A 89 28.89 13.71 4.02
C PHE A 89 27.98 13.86 5.25
N ASP A 90 26.87 14.56 5.09
CA ASP A 90 25.85 14.75 6.11
C ASP A 90 24.47 14.84 5.44
N ALA A 91 23.58 13.93 5.83
CA ALA A 91 22.22 13.86 5.31
C ALA A 91 21.41 15.14 5.57
N ALA A 92 21.63 15.83 6.69
CA ALA A 92 20.86 17.01 7.08
C ALA A 92 21.19 18.24 6.22
N THR A 93 22.39 18.29 5.65
CA THR A 93 22.88 19.43 4.84
C THR A 93 23.05 19.10 3.36
N CYS A 94 22.64 17.90 2.95
CA CYS A 94 22.81 17.38 1.59
C CYS A 94 22.06 18.20 0.53
N ASN A 95 22.83 18.94 -0.29
CA ASN A 95 22.30 19.75 -1.39
C ASN A 95 22.46 19.10 -2.78
N ILE A 96 22.95 17.85 -2.85
CA ILE A 96 23.24 17.18 -4.11
C ILE A 96 21.94 16.84 -4.85
N ARG A 97 21.86 17.23 -6.13
CA ARG A 97 20.79 16.88 -7.07
C ARG A 97 21.42 16.35 -8.35
N VAL A 98 21.20 15.07 -8.68
CA VAL A 98 21.72 14.48 -9.92
C VAL A 98 20.57 14.12 -10.85
N THR A 99 20.62 14.64 -12.08
CA THR A 99 19.65 14.27 -13.13
C THR A 99 20.33 13.40 -14.18
N LEU A 100 19.79 12.21 -14.42
CA LEU A 100 20.22 11.33 -15.51
C LEU A 100 19.07 11.21 -16.52
N GLU A 101 19.34 11.60 -17.75
CA GLU A 101 18.38 11.49 -18.87
C GLU A 101 18.98 10.80 -20.09
N ASN A 102 18.32 9.79 -20.65
CA ASN A 102 18.74 9.11 -21.88
C ASN A 102 20.16 8.49 -21.80
N ASN A 103 20.57 8.03 -20.61
CA ASN A 103 21.89 7.42 -20.44
C ASN A 103 21.84 5.90 -20.47
N ILE A 104 22.94 5.30 -20.93
CA ILE A 104 23.22 3.88 -20.77
C ILE A 104 24.24 3.74 -19.63
N VAL A 105 23.91 2.99 -18.59
CA VAL A 105 24.82 2.73 -17.46
C VAL A 105 25.00 1.23 -17.32
N ASP A 106 26.13 0.71 -17.81
CA ASP A 106 26.26 -0.72 -17.99
C ASP A 106 27.64 -1.30 -17.79
N HIS A 107 27.73 -2.59 -17.42
CA HIS A 107 29.00 -3.30 -17.24
C HIS A 107 29.98 -2.59 -16.29
N ASN A 108 29.47 -1.90 -15.27
CA ASN A 108 30.28 -1.40 -14.17
C ASN A 108 30.47 -2.52 -13.14
N THR A 109 31.62 -2.59 -12.46
CA THR A 109 31.96 -3.72 -11.58
C THR A 109 31.19 -3.71 -10.26
N SER A 110 30.64 -2.57 -9.87
CA SER A 110 29.76 -2.38 -8.71
C SER A 110 28.41 -1.79 -9.14
N ASN A 111 27.91 -0.76 -8.45
CA ASN A 111 26.59 -0.19 -8.68
C ASN A 111 26.54 0.64 -9.98
N GLY A 112 25.39 0.61 -10.66
CA GLY A 112 25.13 1.50 -11.80
C GLY A 112 25.01 2.95 -11.32
N VAL A 113 23.99 3.22 -10.51
CA VAL A 113 23.71 4.55 -9.94
C VAL A 113 23.58 4.44 -8.42
N ASN A 114 24.37 5.23 -7.69
CA ASN A 114 24.41 5.19 -6.23
C ASN A 114 24.15 6.58 -5.61
N SER A 115 22.99 6.75 -4.98
CA SER A 115 22.66 7.93 -4.17
C SER A 115 23.10 7.74 -2.72
N ASN A 116 24.40 7.73 -2.45
CA ASN A 116 24.87 7.46 -1.10
C ASN A 116 24.35 8.51 -0.09
N GLU A 117 23.92 8.04 1.08
CA GLU A 117 23.28 8.82 2.15
C GLU A 117 21.97 9.50 1.75
N ALA A 118 21.99 10.75 1.27
CA ALA A 118 20.79 11.57 1.10
C ALA A 118 20.72 12.32 -0.24
N ALA A 119 21.59 12.01 -1.20
CA ALA A 119 21.55 12.68 -2.51
C ALA A 119 20.23 12.39 -3.24
N VAL A 120 19.67 13.40 -3.90
CA VAL A 120 18.42 13.24 -4.66
C VAL A 120 18.74 12.97 -6.13
N PHE A 121 18.17 11.90 -6.65
CA PHE A 121 18.32 11.53 -8.06
C PHE A 121 17.00 11.70 -8.81
N THR A 122 17.09 12.23 -10.03
CA THR A 122 16.00 12.22 -11.01
C THR A 122 16.46 11.41 -12.21
N LEU A 123 15.91 10.21 -12.36
CA LEU A 123 16.26 9.25 -13.39
C LEU A 123 15.12 9.13 -14.39
N ARG A 124 15.39 9.52 -15.64
CA ARG A 124 14.42 9.48 -16.73
C ARG A 124 14.99 8.83 -17.98
N HIS A 125 14.26 7.89 -18.57
CA HIS A 125 14.64 7.29 -19.86
C HIS A 125 16.07 6.72 -19.86
N ASN A 126 16.55 6.16 -18.75
CA ASN A 126 17.87 5.54 -18.71
C ASN A 126 17.77 4.04 -18.93
N THR A 127 18.82 3.44 -19.49
CA THR A 127 19.01 1.99 -19.53
C THR A 127 20.17 1.62 -18.61
N ILE A 128 19.87 0.93 -17.51
CA ILE A 128 20.81 0.60 -16.44
C ILE A 128 20.90 -0.92 -16.32
N ALA A 129 21.96 -1.51 -16.88
CA ALA A 129 21.99 -2.95 -17.09
C ALA A 129 23.35 -3.60 -16.90
N HIS A 130 23.39 -4.88 -16.52
CA HIS A 130 24.62 -5.67 -16.39
C HIS A 130 25.68 -5.05 -15.48
N ASN A 131 25.28 -4.32 -14.44
CA ASN A 131 26.22 -3.84 -13.42
C ASN A 131 26.45 -4.95 -12.36
N GLY A 132 27.66 -5.04 -11.83
CA GLY A 132 28.09 -6.06 -10.86
C GLY A 132 27.51 -5.90 -9.46
N GLY A 133 26.84 -4.78 -9.18
CA GLY A 133 26.12 -4.49 -7.95
C GLY A 133 24.63 -4.21 -8.20
N CYS A 134 24.08 -3.24 -7.46
CA CYS A 134 22.72 -2.76 -7.70
C CYS A 134 22.66 -1.94 -8.98
N GLY A 135 21.52 -1.99 -9.69
CA GLY A 135 21.28 -1.09 -10.82
C GLY A 135 21.17 0.36 -10.32
N VAL A 136 20.18 0.61 -9.45
CA VAL A 136 19.88 1.92 -8.87
C VAL A 136 19.71 1.78 -7.36
N ILE A 137 20.32 2.69 -6.60
CA ILE A 137 20.05 2.90 -5.17
C ILE A 137 19.50 4.30 -4.98
N LEU A 138 18.32 4.40 -4.35
CA LEU A 138 17.65 5.65 -3.96
C LEU A 138 17.49 5.68 -2.43
N ASN A 139 18.18 6.63 -1.79
CA ASN A 139 18.17 6.80 -0.33
C ASN A 139 17.53 8.12 0.13
N ASN A 140 16.87 8.86 -0.77
CA ASN A 140 16.15 10.09 -0.42
C ASN A 140 14.71 10.07 -1.00
N PRO A 141 13.66 10.38 -0.20
CA PRO A 141 12.26 10.36 -0.64
C PRO A 141 11.95 11.34 -1.76
N ALA A 142 12.73 12.42 -1.93
CA ALA A 142 12.55 13.38 -3.02
C ALA A 142 13.06 12.87 -4.37
N SER A 143 13.63 11.67 -4.43
CA SER A 143 14.13 11.08 -5.68
C SER A 143 12.99 10.57 -6.56
N LEU A 144 13.27 10.46 -7.87
CA LEU A 144 12.35 9.97 -8.89
C LEU A 144 13.06 8.98 -9.81
N ALA A 145 12.46 7.81 -10.02
CA ALA A 145 12.75 6.91 -11.13
C ALA A 145 11.51 6.77 -12.02
N GLU A 146 11.63 7.25 -13.27
CA GLU A 146 10.56 7.27 -14.27
C GLU A 146 11.07 6.84 -15.66
N ASN A 147 10.30 6.01 -16.39
CA ASN A 147 10.64 5.57 -17.75
C ASN A 147 12.00 4.89 -17.91
N ASN A 148 12.57 4.27 -16.87
CA ASN A 148 13.87 3.62 -16.97
C ASN A 148 13.73 2.13 -17.30
N LEU A 149 14.74 1.57 -18.00
CA LEU A 149 14.96 0.13 -18.10
C LEU A 149 16.07 -0.25 -17.12
N ILE A 150 15.79 -1.12 -16.16
CA ILE A 150 16.73 -1.51 -15.11
C ILE A 150 16.81 -3.03 -15.06
N THR A 151 17.82 -3.60 -15.72
CA THR A 151 17.78 -5.03 -16.07
C THR A 151 19.11 -5.77 -15.90
N ASN A 152 19.07 -7.04 -15.50
CA ASN A 152 20.25 -7.91 -15.46
C ASN A 152 21.41 -7.38 -14.59
N ASN A 153 21.13 -6.60 -13.55
CA ASN A 153 22.13 -6.21 -12.56
C ASN A 153 22.30 -7.34 -11.53
N ALA A 154 23.52 -7.56 -11.05
CA ALA A 154 23.85 -8.74 -10.25
C ALA A 154 23.19 -8.77 -8.86
N SER A 155 22.81 -7.61 -8.32
CA SER A 155 22.10 -7.46 -7.04
C SER A 155 20.67 -6.94 -7.27
N SER A 156 20.21 -5.98 -6.46
CA SER A 156 18.91 -5.33 -6.68
C SER A 156 18.90 -4.52 -7.99
N GLY A 157 17.83 -4.62 -8.77
CA GLY A 157 17.57 -3.72 -9.90
C GLY A 157 17.37 -2.31 -9.37
N LEU A 158 16.29 -2.09 -8.63
CA LEU A 158 15.96 -0.82 -7.99
C LEU A 158 15.84 -1.01 -6.46
N ALA A 159 16.78 -0.42 -5.72
CA ALA A 159 16.76 -0.36 -4.27
C ALA A 159 16.20 1.01 -3.80
N ASN A 160 14.94 1.03 -3.36
CA ASN A 160 14.25 2.23 -2.87
C ASN A 160 14.24 2.24 -1.33
N ASN A 161 15.32 2.68 -0.70
CA ASN A 161 15.47 2.59 0.77
C ASN A 161 14.80 3.74 1.53
N ALA A 162 14.18 4.69 0.82
CA ALA A 162 13.68 5.92 1.42
C ALA A 162 12.32 6.36 0.87
N ALA A 163 11.54 5.42 0.31
CA ALA A 163 10.22 5.70 -0.27
C ALA A 163 10.22 6.82 -1.33
N ALA A 164 11.24 6.84 -2.19
CA ALA A 164 11.30 7.68 -3.38
C ALA A 164 10.15 7.36 -4.35
N THR A 165 9.82 8.31 -5.22
CA THR A 165 8.80 8.09 -6.27
C THR A 165 9.35 7.16 -7.35
N VAL A 166 8.71 6.02 -7.55
CA VAL A 166 9.03 5.06 -8.60
C VAL A 166 7.77 4.85 -9.43
N ARG A 167 7.86 4.95 -10.76
CA ARG A 167 6.73 4.77 -11.67
C ARG A 167 7.19 4.56 -13.11
N TYR A 168 6.44 3.79 -13.90
CA TYR A 168 6.73 3.59 -15.33
C TYR A 168 8.17 3.12 -15.63
N ASN A 169 8.76 2.26 -14.82
CA ASN A 169 10.05 1.62 -15.10
C ASN A 169 9.86 0.16 -15.49
N ALA A 170 10.72 -0.39 -16.34
CA ALA A 170 10.80 -1.83 -16.51
C ALA A 170 12.00 -2.39 -15.73
N VAL A 171 11.72 -3.14 -14.68
CA VAL A 171 12.74 -3.70 -13.78
C VAL A 171 12.68 -5.22 -13.85
N TRP A 172 13.67 -5.84 -14.50
CA TRP A 172 13.58 -7.25 -14.86
C TRP A 172 14.93 -7.97 -14.94
N GLY A 173 14.95 -9.22 -14.49
CA GLY A 173 16.10 -10.13 -14.67
C GLY A 173 17.30 -9.77 -13.78
N ASN A 174 17.10 -8.93 -12.76
CA ASN A 174 18.14 -8.62 -11.79
C ASN A 174 18.26 -9.74 -10.74
N GLY A 175 19.32 -9.77 -9.95
CA GLY A 175 19.44 -10.70 -8.82
C GLY A 175 18.24 -10.62 -7.87
N ARG A 176 17.71 -9.41 -7.68
CA ARG A 176 16.36 -9.12 -7.17
C ARG A 176 15.83 -7.90 -7.90
N ASP A 177 14.60 -7.90 -8.42
CA ASP A 177 14.13 -6.72 -9.17
C ASP A 177 13.95 -5.49 -8.27
N TYR A 178 13.28 -5.64 -7.12
CA TYR A 178 13.02 -4.54 -6.19
C TYR A 178 13.49 -4.83 -4.76
N SER A 179 14.03 -3.83 -4.06
CA SER A 179 14.29 -3.89 -2.62
C SER A 179 13.99 -2.56 -1.93
N GLY A 180 13.61 -2.58 -0.65
CA GLY A 180 13.17 -1.37 0.08
C GLY A 180 11.76 -0.89 -0.31
N GLY A 181 11.11 -1.58 -1.25
CA GLY A 181 9.76 -1.33 -1.74
C GLY A 181 9.40 -2.32 -2.86
N GLY A 182 8.19 -2.20 -3.41
CA GLY A 182 7.72 -2.95 -4.57
C GLY A 182 7.68 -2.12 -5.87
N PRO A 183 7.14 -2.68 -6.97
CA PRO A 183 6.92 -1.93 -8.20
C PRO A 183 6.00 -0.73 -7.97
N GLY A 184 6.35 0.40 -8.58
CA GLY A 184 5.53 1.61 -8.54
C GLY A 184 4.38 1.61 -9.56
N PRO A 185 3.49 2.62 -9.52
CA PRO A 185 2.43 2.76 -10.53
C PRO A 185 2.99 2.76 -11.95
N GLY A 186 2.47 1.87 -12.81
CA GLY A 186 2.92 1.76 -14.21
C GLY A 186 4.27 1.06 -14.40
N ASP A 187 4.94 0.59 -13.35
CA ASP A 187 6.13 -0.24 -13.52
C ASP A 187 5.78 -1.59 -14.19
N LEU A 188 6.72 -2.14 -14.96
CA LEU A 188 6.60 -3.38 -15.70
C LEU A 188 7.74 -4.35 -15.36
N PRO A 189 7.52 -5.39 -14.55
CA PRO A 189 8.53 -6.42 -14.27
C PRO A 189 8.64 -7.42 -15.44
N VAL A 190 9.05 -6.94 -16.62
CA VAL A 190 9.03 -7.71 -17.87
C VAL A 190 10.33 -7.57 -18.64
N ASN A 191 10.67 -8.60 -19.40
CA ASN A 191 11.82 -8.55 -20.30
C ASN A 191 11.59 -7.46 -21.37
N PRO A 192 12.46 -6.45 -21.49
CA PRO A 192 12.32 -5.39 -22.50
C PRO A 192 12.63 -5.86 -23.93
N LEU A 193 13.05 -7.11 -24.14
CA LEU A 193 13.40 -7.66 -25.45
C LEU A 193 14.47 -6.82 -26.17
N TYR A 194 15.67 -6.77 -25.60
CA TYR A 194 16.82 -6.17 -26.26
C TYR A 194 17.25 -6.97 -27.50
N ARG A 195 17.93 -6.30 -28.43
CA ARG A 195 18.56 -6.95 -29.58
C ARG A 195 19.68 -7.89 -29.15
N ASP A 196 20.61 -7.40 -28.34
CA ASP A 196 21.75 -8.18 -27.83
C ASP A 196 22.32 -7.54 -26.54
N ALA A 197 21.60 -7.77 -25.45
CA ALA A 197 21.93 -7.18 -24.15
C ALA A 197 23.31 -7.61 -23.62
N ALA A 198 23.71 -8.86 -23.90
CA ALA A 198 24.97 -9.44 -23.42
C ALA A 198 26.20 -8.75 -24.02
N ASN A 199 26.07 -8.21 -25.23
CA ASN A 199 27.11 -7.43 -25.90
C ASN A 199 26.88 -5.91 -25.79
N GLY A 200 25.94 -5.48 -24.94
CA GLY A 200 25.65 -4.07 -24.68
C GLY A 200 24.89 -3.35 -25.81
N ASP A 201 24.16 -4.09 -26.64
CA ASP A 201 23.19 -3.54 -27.58
C ASP A 201 21.79 -3.58 -26.96
N TYR A 202 21.41 -2.45 -26.37
CA TYR A 202 20.14 -2.26 -25.70
C TYR A 202 19.03 -1.69 -26.59
N HIS A 203 19.20 -1.69 -27.91
CA HIS A 203 18.08 -1.36 -28.79
C HIS A 203 16.95 -2.37 -28.60
N LEU A 204 15.73 -1.87 -28.54
CA LEU A 204 14.54 -2.68 -28.37
C LEU A 204 14.19 -3.42 -29.66
N LYS A 205 13.66 -4.64 -29.50
CA LYS A 205 12.99 -5.38 -30.57
C LYS A 205 11.59 -4.83 -30.82
N ALA A 206 11.06 -5.03 -32.02
CA ALA A 206 9.81 -4.40 -32.46
C ALA A 206 8.57 -4.79 -31.64
N ALA A 207 8.59 -5.95 -30.98
CA ALA A 207 7.52 -6.41 -30.09
C ALA A 207 7.79 -6.11 -28.61
N SER A 208 8.78 -5.26 -28.30
CA SER A 208 9.13 -4.96 -26.92
C SER A 208 7.92 -4.41 -26.14
N PRO A 209 7.65 -4.93 -24.93
CA PRO A 209 6.49 -4.54 -24.13
C PRO A 209 6.62 -3.13 -23.53
N VAL A 210 7.80 -2.52 -23.65
CA VAL A 210 8.10 -1.19 -23.08
C VAL A 210 7.96 -0.06 -24.10
N ILE A 211 7.68 -0.39 -25.36
CA ILE A 211 7.40 0.59 -26.42
C ILE A 211 6.03 1.20 -26.19
N GLY A 212 5.95 2.53 -26.13
CA GLY A 212 4.73 3.31 -25.93
C GLY A 212 4.09 3.22 -24.54
N TYR A 213 4.68 2.49 -23.59
CA TYR A 213 4.11 2.25 -22.26
C TYR A 213 4.55 3.26 -21.20
N GLY A 214 5.59 4.03 -21.46
CA GLY A 214 6.06 5.08 -20.57
C GLY A 214 5.05 6.21 -20.37
N THR A 215 5.49 7.20 -19.60
CA THR A 215 4.71 8.41 -19.30
C THR A 215 5.43 9.68 -19.79
N PRO A 216 4.78 10.61 -20.50
CA PRO A 216 3.39 10.59 -20.92
C PRO A 216 3.05 9.39 -21.82
N ALA A 217 1.77 9.02 -21.87
CA ALA A 217 1.31 7.86 -22.61
C ALA A 217 1.79 7.90 -24.07
N GLY A 218 2.34 6.79 -24.56
CA GLY A 218 2.96 6.70 -25.87
C GLY A 218 4.48 6.91 -25.88
N SER A 219 5.11 7.24 -24.74
CA SER A 219 6.57 7.24 -24.61
C SER A 219 7.16 5.84 -24.48
N ASP A 220 8.37 5.63 -25.00
CA ASP A 220 9.14 4.41 -24.75
C ASP A 220 9.92 4.54 -23.43
N MET A 221 10.13 3.42 -22.72
CA MET A 221 11.06 3.37 -21.60
C MET A 221 12.49 3.10 -22.07
N GLY A 222 13.46 3.63 -21.34
CA GLY A 222 14.90 3.43 -21.58
C GLY A 222 15.53 4.49 -22.47
N ALA A 223 16.85 4.35 -22.66
CA ALA A 223 17.67 5.36 -23.33
C ALA A 223 17.63 5.32 -24.85
N LEU A 224 17.21 4.18 -25.43
CA LEU A 224 17.20 3.94 -26.86
C LEU A 224 15.77 3.63 -27.32
N PRO A 225 14.96 4.66 -27.64
CA PRO A 225 13.60 4.46 -28.11
C PRO A 225 13.59 3.68 -29.43
N PHE A 226 12.53 2.90 -29.65
CA PHE A 226 12.41 2.09 -30.85
C PHE A 226 12.02 2.95 -32.05
N THR A 227 12.84 2.89 -33.11
CA THR A 227 12.54 3.55 -34.40
C THR A 227 12.40 2.47 -35.49
N PRO A 228 11.18 2.26 -36.04
CA PRO A 228 10.96 1.28 -37.10
C PRO A 228 11.75 1.58 -38.38
N VAL A 229 12.31 0.54 -39.01
CA VAL A 229 12.97 0.62 -40.32
C VAL A 229 12.42 -0.42 -41.29
N GLY A 230 12.16 0.00 -42.53
CA GLY A 230 11.60 -0.88 -43.56
C GLY A 230 10.09 -1.08 -43.43
N VAL A 231 9.56 -2.05 -44.19
CA VAL A 231 8.11 -2.29 -44.31
C VAL A 231 7.76 -3.61 -43.62
N PRO A 232 6.79 -3.63 -42.69
CA PRO A 232 6.31 -4.87 -42.09
C PRO A 232 5.57 -5.75 -43.12
N PRO A 233 5.45 -7.07 -42.89
CA PRO A 233 4.56 -7.91 -43.68
C PRO A 233 3.15 -7.33 -43.78
N THR A 234 2.53 -7.41 -44.95
CA THR A 234 1.15 -6.91 -45.15
C THR A 234 0.09 -7.83 -44.54
N SER A 235 0.42 -9.10 -44.34
CA SER A 235 -0.43 -10.10 -43.68
C SER A 235 0.40 -11.08 -42.88
N VAL A 236 -0.12 -11.50 -41.72
CA VAL A 236 0.39 -12.62 -40.93
C VAL A 236 -0.80 -13.52 -40.63
N ASN A 237 -0.68 -14.80 -40.95
CA ASN A 237 -1.72 -15.81 -40.74
C ASN A 237 -1.24 -16.82 -39.70
N LEU A 238 -2.14 -17.18 -38.78
CA LEU A 238 -1.95 -18.26 -37.83
C LEU A 238 -2.91 -19.40 -38.18
N SER A 239 -2.37 -20.61 -38.35
CA SER A 239 -3.18 -21.81 -38.62
C SER A 239 -2.80 -22.95 -37.69
N GLN A 240 -3.81 -23.65 -37.19
CA GLN A 240 -3.61 -24.80 -36.30
C GLN A 240 -3.32 -26.06 -37.14
N LEU A 241 -2.28 -26.79 -36.76
CA LEU A 241 -1.91 -28.10 -37.30
C LEU A 241 -2.08 -29.16 -36.19
N SER A 242 -2.06 -30.43 -36.56
CA SER A 242 -2.02 -31.52 -35.57
C SER A 242 -0.74 -31.43 -34.73
N GLY A 243 -0.89 -31.04 -33.46
CA GLY A 243 0.21 -30.91 -32.48
C GLY A 243 1.16 -29.73 -32.74
N ALA A 244 0.79 -28.77 -33.60
CA ALA A 244 1.64 -27.65 -33.97
C ALA A 244 0.82 -26.45 -34.44
N TRP A 245 1.46 -25.29 -34.57
CA TRP A 245 0.93 -24.10 -35.20
C TRP A 245 1.83 -23.70 -36.37
N GLN A 246 1.21 -23.19 -37.43
CA GLN A 246 1.91 -22.63 -38.58
C GLN A 246 1.62 -21.14 -38.66
N ILE A 247 2.70 -20.36 -38.57
CA ILE A 247 2.70 -18.91 -38.79
C ILE A 247 3.20 -18.68 -40.22
N SER A 248 2.50 -17.90 -41.02
CA SER A 248 2.91 -17.54 -42.38
C SER A 248 2.67 -16.06 -42.64
N TRP A 249 3.49 -15.44 -43.49
CA TRP A 249 3.41 -14.00 -43.75
C TRP A 249 3.74 -13.63 -45.18
N ALA A 250 3.31 -12.43 -45.59
CA ALA A 250 3.65 -11.89 -46.90
C ALA A 250 5.12 -11.44 -46.95
N ALA A 251 5.83 -11.80 -48.02
CA ALA A 251 7.21 -11.36 -48.23
C ALA A 251 7.29 -9.83 -48.43
N THR A 252 8.34 -9.22 -47.87
CA THR A 252 8.62 -7.78 -47.99
C THR A 252 9.88 -7.47 -48.81
N GLY A 253 10.63 -8.50 -49.21
CA GLY A 253 11.96 -8.36 -49.82
C GLY A 253 13.10 -8.11 -48.82
N ALA A 254 12.80 -8.12 -47.51
CA ALA A 254 13.80 -8.00 -46.46
C ALA A 254 14.72 -9.24 -46.36
N PRO A 255 15.97 -9.09 -45.88
CA PRO A 255 16.91 -10.20 -45.69
C PRO A 255 16.43 -11.25 -44.67
N GLY A 256 15.53 -10.90 -43.76
CA GLY A 256 14.93 -11.83 -42.82
C GLY A 256 13.82 -11.20 -41.97
N TYR A 257 13.28 -12.02 -41.06
CA TYR A 257 12.14 -11.67 -40.21
C TYR A 257 12.39 -12.11 -38.77
N TYR A 258 11.71 -11.45 -37.83
CA TYR A 258 11.51 -11.99 -36.49
C TYR A 258 10.06 -12.39 -36.29
N VAL A 259 9.87 -13.60 -35.78
CA VAL A 259 8.56 -14.10 -35.36
C VAL A 259 8.46 -13.98 -33.86
N TYR A 260 7.39 -13.35 -33.42
CA TYR A 260 7.05 -13.11 -32.04
C TYR A 260 5.82 -13.93 -31.70
N TYR A 261 5.88 -14.75 -30.67
CA TYR A 261 4.68 -15.39 -30.14
C TYR A 261 4.74 -15.55 -28.63
N GLY A 262 3.58 -15.58 -28.00
CA GLY A 262 3.42 -15.71 -26.56
C GLY A 262 1.97 -15.52 -26.14
N PRO A 263 1.68 -15.51 -24.83
CA PRO A 263 0.31 -15.47 -24.34
C PRO A 263 -0.41 -14.13 -24.57
N CYS A 264 0.31 -12.99 -24.56
CA CYS A 264 -0.26 -11.66 -24.79
C CYS A 264 0.84 -10.61 -25.10
N THR A 265 0.46 -9.37 -25.43
CA THR A 265 1.36 -8.28 -25.88
C THR A 265 2.42 -7.79 -24.87
N ARG A 266 2.41 -8.28 -23.61
CA ARG A 266 3.26 -7.79 -22.50
C ARG A 266 3.97 -8.90 -21.68
N GLN A 267 3.91 -10.16 -22.09
CA GLN A 267 4.61 -11.26 -21.42
C GLN A 267 5.44 -12.08 -22.40
N THR A 268 6.50 -12.70 -21.86
CA THR A 268 7.46 -13.62 -22.50
C THR A 268 7.15 -13.94 -23.94
N THR A 269 7.62 -13.08 -24.82
CA THR A 269 7.51 -13.30 -26.25
C THR A 269 8.70 -14.14 -26.66
N THR A 270 8.45 -15.38 -27.08
CA THR A 270 9.48 -16.12 -27.80
C THR A 270 9.79 -15.37 -29.08
N VAL A 271 11.07 -15.03 -29.25
CA VAL A 271 11.57 -14.35 -30.44
C VAL A 271 12.33 -15.36 -31.26
N VAL A 272 11.91 -15.57 -32.50
CA VAL A 272 12.59 -16.46 -33.43
C VAL A 272 13.08 -15.65 -34.61
N HIS A 273 14.39 -15.72 -34.88
CA HIS A 273 14.96 -15.19 -36.11
C HIS A 273 14.75 -16.17 -37.26
N VAL A 274 14.19 -15.70 -38.37
CA VAL A 274 13.88 -16.50 -39.56
C VAL A 274 14.55 -15.87 -40.77
N GLN A 275 15.55 -16.54 -41.33
CA GLN A 275 16.28 -16.07 -42.52
C GLN A 275 15.60 -16.54 -43.80
N GLY A 276 15.29 -15.61 -44.71
CA GLY A 276 14.84 -15.90 -46.08
C GLY A 276 13.52 -16.68 -46.26
N ALA A 277 12.85 -17.10 -45.19
CA ALA A 277 11.58 -17.83 -45.24
C ALA A 277 10.39 -16.92 -44.87
N THR A 278 9.20 -17.30 -45.33
CA THR A 278 7.93 -16.58 -45.09
C THR A 278 6.96 -17.37 -44.21
N SER A 279 7.48 -18.34 -43.48
CA SER A 279 6.68 -19.17 -42.59
C SER A 279 7.53 -19.80 -41.49
N TYR A 280 6.93 -20.06 -40.34
CA TYR A 280 7.56 -20.71 -39.20
C TYR A 280 6.58 -21.69 -38.52
N ARG A 281 7.06 -22.90 -38.21
CA ARG A 281 6.29 -23.94 -37.53
C ARG A 281 6.64 -23.98 -36.06
N VAL A 282 5.65 -23.79 -35.21
CA VAL A 282 5.75 -23.88 -33.75
C VAL A 282 5.21 -25.25 -33.31
N SER A 283 5.95 -26.00 -32.50
CA SER A 283 5.53 -27.33 -32.01
C SER A 283 5.59 -27.39 -30.49
N GLY A 284 4.72 -28.18 -29.86
CA GLY A 284 4.72 -28.35 -28.39
C GLY A 284 4.25 -27.12 -27.61
N VAL A 285 3.46 -26.26 -28.24
CA VAL A 285 2.97 -25.00 -27.67
C VAL A 285 1.44 -25.05 -27.63
N SER A 286 0.86 -24.65 -26.49
CA SER A 286 -0.59 -24.67 -26.29
C SER A 286 -1.30 -23.61 -27.12
N ALA A 287 -2.64 -23.63 -27.17
CA ALA A 287 -3.39 -22.52 -27.76
C ALA A 287 -3.24 -21.22 -26.94
N GLU A 288 -3.02 -21.35 -25.63
CA GLU A 288 -2.90 -20.22 -24.71
C GLU A 288 -1.61 -19.41 -24.96
N ASP A 289 -0.53 -20.11 -25.27
CA ASP A 289 0.78 -19.54 -25.62
C ASP A 289 0.82 -18.88 -27.02
N MET A 290 -0.27 -18.98 -27.79
CA MET A 290 -0.43 -18.38 -29.12
C MET A 290 -1.38 -17.17 -29.11
N GLY A 291 -1.68 -16.60 -27.93
CA GLY A 291 -2.58 -15.45 -27.74
C GLY A 291 -2.04 -14.10 -28.27
N TYR A 292 -0.74 -14.03 -28.54
CA TYR A 292 -0.06 -12.97 -29.28
C TYR A 292 0.82 -13.61 -30.34
N VAL A 293 0.67 -13.19 -31.60
CA VAL A 293 1.54 -13.59 -32.71
C VAL A 293 1.78 -12.38 -33.58
N ALA A 294 3.06 -12.09 -33.85
CA ALA A 294 3.44 -10.98 -34.70
C ALA A 294 4.71 -11.29 -35.49
N VAL A 295 4.92 -10.57 -36.60
CA VAL A 295 6.13 -10.68 -37.41
C VAL A 295 6.65 -9.29 -37.75
N SER A 296 7.94 -9.07 -37.59
CA SER A 296 8.65 -7.90 -38.14
C SER A 296 9.62 -8.34 -39.24
N ALA A 297 9.88 -7.45 -40.19
CA ALA A 297 11.01 -7.58 -41.10
C ALA A 297 12.24 -6.89 -40.48
N HIS A 298 13.45 -7.25 -40.90
CA HIS A 298 14.65 -6.50 -40.50
C HIS A 298 15.56 -6.20 -41.68
N ASP A 299 16.36 -5.13 -41.59
CA ASP A 299 17.38 -4.77 -42.57
C ASP A 299 18.70 -5.53 -42.37
N ALA A 300 19.74 -5.20 -43.14
CA ALA A 300 21.06 -5.83 -43.03
C ALA A 300 21.79 -5.51 -41.71
N ASN A 301 21.38 -4.46 -40.99
CA ASN A 301 21.91 -4.06 -39.69
C ASN A 301 21.06 -4.59 -38.52
N MET A 302 20.13 -5.52 -38.81
CA MET A 302 19.20 -6.10 -37.84
C MET A 302 18.25 -5.08 -37.21
N GLN A 303 18.05 -3.91 -37.84
CA GLN A 303 17.02 -2.96 -37.45
C GLN A 303 15.67 -3.42 -37.99
N GLU A 304 14.65 -3.39 -37.13
CA GLU A 304 13.36 -4.01 -37.42
C GLU A 304 12.33 -3.00 -37.90
N SER A 305 11.42 -3.43 -38.75
CA SER A 305 10.16 -2.74 -39.03
C SER A 305 9.27 -2.76 -37.79
N ALA A 306 8.15 -2.04 -37.84
CA ALA A 306 7.06 -2.30 -36.89
C ALA A 306 6.61 -3.76 -37.01
N VAL A 307 5.88 -4.25 -36.01
CA VAL A 307 5.29 -5.60 -36.09
C VAL A 307 3.99 -5.59 -36.91
N ARG A 308 3.75 -6.66 -37.66
CA ARG A 308 2.42 -7.02 -38.15
C ARG A 308 1.84 -8.11 -37.26
N LEU A 309 0.67 -7.87 -36.68
CA LEU A 309 -0.06 -8.89 -35.91
C LEU A 309 -0.71 -9.92 -36.83
N ALA A 310 -0.81 -11.16 -36.34
CA ALA A 310 -1.59 -12.20 -36.98
C ALA A 310 -3.09 -11.86 -36.95
N ASP A 311 -3.78 -12.16 -38.06
CA ASP A 311 -5.22 -11.93 -38.14
C ASP A 311 -5.97 -12.83 -37.14
N GLY A 312 -6.93 -12.26 -36.41
CA GLY A 312 -7.71 -12.97 -35.38
C GLY A 312 -7.00 -13.16 -34.03
N VAL A 313 -5.74 -12.72 -33.89
CA VAL A 313 -4.98 -12.81 -32.64
C VAL A 313 -4.83 -11.41 -32.03
N ARG A 314 -5.60 -11.12 -30.98
CA ARG A 314 -5.42 -9.89 -30.19
C ARG A 314 -5.89 -10.07 -28.75
N ALA A 315 -4.95 -10.34 -27.84
CA ALA A 315 -5.16 -10.15 -26.41
C ALA A 315 -4.10 -9.16 -25.87
N PRO A 316 -4.44 -7.87 -25.69
CA PRO A 316 -3.65 -7.00 -24.83
C PRO A 316 -3.64 -7.61 -23.43
N CYS A 317 -2.49 -7.68 -22.75
CA CYS A 317 -2.48 -8.19 -21.39
C CYS A 317 -3.30 -7.26 -20.48
N PRO A 318 -4.04 -7.79 -19.50
CA PRO A 318 -4.74 -6.96 -18.54
C PRO A 318 -3.74 -6.11 -17.73
N THR A 319 -4.17 -4.92 -17.30
CA THR A 319 -3.38 -4.02 -16.43
C THR A 319 -3.62 -4.34 -14.95
N ALA A 320 -2.66 -3.97 -14.10
CA ALA A 320 -2.76 -4.24 -12.67
C ALA A 320 -3.87 -3.38 -12.02
N PRO A 321 -4.68 -3.94 -11.10
CA PRO A 321 -5.57 -3.14 -10.27
C PRO A 321 -4.79 -2.14 -9.43
N LEU A 322 -5.37 -0.99 -9.13
CA LEU A 322 -4.76 0.05 -8.29
C LEU A 322 -5.55 0.28 -7.00
N ASN A 323 -4.94 0.96 -6.03
CA ASN A 323 -5.60 1.46 -4.82
C ASN A 323 -6.36 0.37 -4.03
N LEU A 324 -5.72 -0.78 -3.81
CA LEU A 324 -6.30 -1.83 -2.97
C LEU A 324 -6.37 -1.36 -1.52
N GLU A 325 -7.57 -1.36 -0.97
CA GLU A 325 -7.87 -1.07 0.44
C GLU A 325 -8.60 -2.25 1.09
N VAL A 326 -8.34 -2.47 2.38
CA VAL A 326 -8.94 -3.56 3.17
C VAL A 326 -9.53 -3.01 4.47
N GLY A 327 -10.85 -3.09 4.60
CA GLY A 327 -11.59 -2.73 5.81
C GLY A 327 -12.08 -3.97 6.57
N ALA A 328 -12.05 -3.91 7.90
CA ALA A 328 -12.54 -4.99 8.76
C ALA A 328 -13.96 -4.73 9.28
N PHE A 329 -14.77 -5.78 9.33
CA PHE A 329 -16.18 -5.75 9.73
C PHE A 329 -16.50 -6.92 10.67
N PRO A 330 -17.57 -6.82 11.48
CA PRO A 330 -17.98 -7.90 12.37
C PRO A 330 -18.21 -9.24 11.65
N ASN A 331 -18.09 -10.31 12.42
CA ASN A 331 -18.08 -11.72 12.00
C ASN A 331 -16.83 -12.10 11.18
N GLY A 332 -15.70 -11.46 11.46
CA GLY A 332 -14.40 -11.67 10.82
C GLY A 332 -14.37 -11.33 9.34
N ARG A 333 -15.24 -10.45 8.86
CA ARG A 333 -15.31 -10.11 7.44
C ARG A 333 -14.27 -9.06 7.10
N LEU A 334 -13.49 -9.30 6.05
CA LEU A 334 -12.53 -8.34 5.50
C LEU A 334 -12.99 -7.95 4.10
N ARG A 335 -13.37 -6.69 3.91
CA ARG A 335 -13.84 -6.16 2.63
C ARG A 335 -12.67 -5.51 1.91
N LEU A 336 -12.34 -6.05 0.75
CA LEU A 336 -11.37 -5.53 -0.19
C LEU A 336 -12.08 -4.61 -1.19
N GLN A 337 -11.44 -3.50 -1.52
CA GLN A 337 -11.88 -2.59 -2.59
C GLN A 337 -10.66 -2.20 -3.44
N TRP A 338 -10.79 -2.20 -4.76
CA TRP A 338 -9.72 -1.78 -5.67
C TRP A 338 -10.30 -1.06 -6.89
N GLN A 339 -9.43 -0.33 -7.58
CA GLN A 339 -9.73 0.28 -8.86
C GLN A 339 -9.41 -0.70 -10.00
N ASP A 340 -10.41 -1.01 -10.82
CA ASP A 340 -10.21 -1.67 -12.10
C ASP A 340 -9.60 -0.68 -13.11
N THR A 341 -8.49 -1.09 -13.73
CA THR A 341 -7.81 -0.33 -14.77
C THR A 341 -7.76 -1.07 -16.11
N SER A 342 -8.23 -2.31 -16.14
CA SER A 342 -8.16 -3.20 -17.29
C SER A 342 -9.49 -3.18 -18.04
N SER A 343 -9.43 -3.50 -19.33
CA SER A 343 -10.61 -3.74 -20.17
C SER A 343 -10.50 -5.06 -20.94
N PHE A 344 -9.53 -5.90 -20.54
CA PHE A 344 -9.13 -7.14 -21.21
C PHE A 344 -9.06 -8.32 -20.23
N GLU A 345 -9.50 -8.10 -19.00
CA GLU A 345 -9.63 -9.09 -17.96
C GLU A 345 -10.91 -9.89 -18.16
N THR A 346 -10.80 -11.16 -17.85
CA THR A 346 -11.89 -12.12 -17.69
C THR A 346 -12.29 -12.26 -16.22
N GLY A 347 -11.45 -11.77 -15.31
CA GLY A 347 -11.69 -11.78 -13.87
C GLY A 347 -10.55 -11.18 -13.07
N PHE A 348 -10.65 -11.26 -11.75
CA PHE A 348 -9.58 -10.89 -10.82
C PHE A 348 -9.26 -12.06 -9.89
N VAL A 349 -7.97 -12.33 -9.71
CA VAL A 349 -7.47 -13.30 -8.73
C VAL A 349 -7.14 -12.54 -7.45
N ILE A 350 -7.77 -12.95 -6.35
CA ILE A 350 -7.52 -12.44 -5.00
C ILE A 350 -6.62 -13.41 -4.27
N GLU A 351 -5.50 -12.92 -3.76
CA GLU A 351 -4.60 -13.69 -2.92
C GLU A 351 -4.55 -13.15 -1.51
N ARG A 352 -4.37 -14.07 -0.55
CA ARG A 352 -4.26 -13.79 0.88
C ARG A 352 -3.01 -14.42 1.45
N ALA A 353 -2.36 -13.70 2.35
CA ALA A 353 -1.30 -14.20 3.22
C ALA A 353 -1.66 -13.94 4.70
N VAL A 354 -1.18 -14.80 5.59
CA VAL A 354 -1.27 -14.60 7.05
C VAL A 354 0.06 -14.06 7.54
N GLY A 355 0.09 -13.07 8.44
CA GLY A 355 1.37 -12.53 8.90
C GLY A 355 1.33 -11.80 10.23
N TYR A 356 2.26 -12.17 11.12
CA TYR A 356 2.55 -11.48 12.38
C TYR A 356 3.55 -10.35 12.10
N LEU A 357 3.13 -9.12 12.36
CA LEU A 357 3.86 -7.91 11.95
C LEU A 357 5.11 -7.71 12.82
N SER A 358 6.29 -8.28 12.48
CA SER A 358 7.56 -7.76 13.03
C SER A 358 8.24 -6.70 12.14
N SER A 359 7.85 -6.63 10.85
CA SER A 359 8.14 -5.55 9.89
C SER A 359 7.83 -6.09 8.49
N THR A 360 6.74 -5.64 7.86
CA THR A 360 6.37 -5.89 6.44
C THR A 360 6.56 -7.33 5.92
N THR A 361 6.48 -8.33 6.78
CA THR A 361 6.72 -9.74 6.46
C THR A 361 5.47 -10.53 6.81
N HIS A 362 4.94 -11.23 5.82
CA HIS A 362 3.82 -12.15 5.94
C HIS A 362 4.22 -13.49 5.30
N ALA A 363 3.44 -14.55 5.53
CA ALA A 363 3.61 -15.83 4.86
C ALA A 363 3.41 -15.73 3.35
N ASP A 364 3.63 -16.81 2.62
CA ASP A 364 3.39 -16.81 1.18
C ASP A 364 1.92 -16.56 0.85
N PHE A 365 1.69 -15.78 -0.21
CA PHE A 365 0.35 -15.52 -0.73
C PHE A 365 -0.25 -16.78 -1.36
N THR A 366 -1.53 -17.01 -1.07
CA THR A 366 -2.31 -18.10 -1.67
C THR A 366 -3.59 -17.53 -2.29
N ALA A 367 -3.96 -18.03 -3.48
CA ALA A 367 -5.21 -17.63 -4.11
C ALA A 367 -6.41 -18.15 -3.32
N ILE A 368 -7.32 -17.26 -2.95
CA ILE A 368 -8.53 -17.59 -2.19
C ILE A 368 -9.80 -17.48 -3.02
N ALA A 369 -9.77 -16.70 -4.10
CA ALA A 369 -10.92 -16.52 -4.99
C ALA A 369 -10.49 -16.03 -6.38
N THR A 370 -11.34 -16.30 -7.36
CA THR A 370 -11.36 -15.59 -8.64
C THR A 370 -12.76 -15.04 -8.85
N VAL A 371 -12.87 -13.73 -9.09
CA VAL A 371 -14.14 -13.03 -9.31
C VAL A 371 -14.28 -12.63 -10.78
N PRO A 372 -15.51 -12.44 -11.30
CA PRO A 372 -15.73 -12.04 -12.70
C PRO A 372 -15.08 -10.69 -13.06
N ALA A 373 -14.91 -10.44 -14.36
CA ALA A 373 -14.44 -9.15 -14.89
C ALA A 373 -15.28 -7.96 -14.37
N ASN A 374 -14.69 -6.77 -14.33
CA ASN A 374 -15.27 -5.54 -13.76
C ASN A 374 -15.63 -5.58 -12.26
N THR A 375 -15.28 -6.65 -11.53
CA THR A 375 -15.45 -6.67 -10.07
C THR A 375 -14.43 -5.75 -9.40
N THR A 376 -14.88 -4.87 -8.49
CA THR A 376 -14.03 -3.94 -7.74
C THR A 376 -14.12 -4.11 -6.22
N VAL A 377 -14.96 -5.02 -5.74
CA VAL A 377 -15.18 -5.30 -4.31
C VAL A 377 -15.25 -6.80 -4.07
N PHE A 378 -14.59 -7.26 -3.01
CA PHE A 378 -14.67 -8.65 -2.55
C PHE A 378 -14.73 -8.69 -1.03
N THR A 379 -15.46 -9.64 -0.44
CA THR A 379 -15.48 -9.84 1.01
C THR A 379 -14.97 -11.23 1.34
N ASP A 380 -13.85 -11.28 2.05
CA ASP A 380 -13.29 -12.50 2.62
C ASP A 380 -13.84 -12.73 4.03
N THR A 381 -13.93 -13.99 4.43
CA THR A 381 -14.24 -14.42 5.80
C THR A 381 -13.15 -15.41 6.23
N PRO A 382 -11.98 -14.92 6.66
CA PRO A 382 -10.88 -15.75 7.12
C PRO A 382 -11.28 -16.73 8.24
N PRO A 383 -10.53 -17.85 8.37
CA PRO A 383 -10.90 -18.93 9.28
C PRO A 383 -10.68 -18.59 10.76
N THR A 384 -9.82 -17.63 11.08
CA THR A 384 -9.41 -17.31 12.46
C THR A 384 -9.63 -15.84 12.74
N PHE A 385 -10.36 -15.53 13.82
CA PHE A 385 -10.49 -14.16 14.32
C PHE A 385 -9.24 -13.73 15.07
N GLY A 386 -8.95 -12.43 15.06
CA GLY A 386 -7.82 -11.84 15.76
C GLY A 386 -6.54 -11.84 14.93
N ASP A 387 -6.45 -12.61 13.85
CA ASP A 387 -5.29 -12.64 12.96
C ASP A 387 -5.29 -11.46 11.97
N THR A 388 -4.07 -11.09 11.55
CA THR A 388 -3.83 -10.11 10.48
C THR A 388 -3.69 -10.82 9.13
N TYR A 389 -4.46 -10.35 8.14
CA TYR A 389 -4.45 -10.89 6.79
C TYR A 389 -4.05 -9.82 5.78
N TRP A 390 -3.08 -10.19 4.95
CA TRP A 390 -2.56 -9.39 3.84
C TRP A 390 -3.20 -9.83 2.54
N TYR A 391 -3.45 -8.87 1.66
CA TYR A 391 -4.09 -9.09 0.37
C TYR A 391 -3.36 -8.39 -0.76
N ARG A 392 -3.43 -9.02 -1.93
CA ARG A 392 -3.09 -8.43 -3.22
C ARG A 392 -4.03 -8.98 -4.28
N VAL A 393 -4.29 -8.19 -5.32
CA VAL A 393 -5.23 -8.53 -6.40
C VAL A 393 -4.52 -8.37 -7.74
N ARG A 394 -4.78 -9.28 -8.68
CA ARG A 394 -4.34 -9.13 -10.08
C ARG A 394 -5.49 -9.40 -11.03
N ALA A 395 -5.49 -8.72 -12.17
CA ALA A 395 -6.42 -8.99 -13.26
C ALA A 395 -5.97 -10.26 -14.02
N ALA A 396 -6.91 -11.16 -14.29
CA ALA A 396 -6.72 -12.36 -15.09
C ALA A 396 -7.36 -12.15 -16.47
N GLY A 397 -6.57 -12.25 -17.54
CA GLY A 397 -7.04 -12.26 -18.92
C GLY A 397 -7.28 -13.69 -19.40
N ILE A 398 -7.67 -13.83 -20.67
CA ILE A 398 -7.99 -15.15 -21.27
C ILE A 398 -6.82 -16.13 -21.13
N ASN A 399 -5.58 -15.67 -21.37
CA ASN A 399 -4.37 -16.51 -21.35
C ASN A 399 -3.21 -15.87 -20.54
N SER A 400 -3.49 -14.87 -19.70
CA SER A 400 -2.43 -14.13 -19.00
C SER A 400 -2.94 -13.46 -17.73
N SER A 401 -2.05 -12.81 -16.99
CA SER A 401 -2.44 -11.98 -15.85
C SER A 401 -1.59 -10.72 -15.76
N SER A 402 -2.14 -9.69 -15.16
CA SER A 402 -1.40 -8.48 -14.83
C SER A 402 -0.38 -8.75 -13.71
N PRO A 403 0.56 -7.81 -13.47
CA PRO A 403 1.15 -7.66 -12.14
C PRO A 403 0.07 -7.50 -11.06
N TYR A 404 0.45 -7.72 -9.80
CA TYR A 404 -0.45 -7.48 -8.67
C TYR A 404 -0.60 -5.98 -8.36
N SER A 405 -1.69 -5.63 -7.68
CA SER A 405 -1.91 -4.34 -7.02
C SER A 405 -0.87 -4.06 -5.93
N ASN A 406 -0.97 -2.90 -5.29
CA ASN A 406 -0.36 -2.71 -3.97
C ASN A 406 -0.87 -3.80 -2.99
N GLU A 407 -0.06 -4.09 -1.98
CA GLU A 407 -0.48 -4.93 -0.86
C GLU A 407 -1.23 -4.08 0.17
N SER A 408 -2.24 -4.67 0.81
CA SER A 408 -3.02 -4.03 1.86
C SER A 408 -3.49 -5.07 2.86
N PHE A 409 -3.74 -4.68 4.10
CA PHE A 409 -4.03 -5.63 5.17
C PHE A 409 -5.06 -5.10 6.16
N ASN A 410 -5.66 -6.01 6.92
CA ASN A 410 -6.40 -5.65 8.13
C ASN A 410 -6.46 -6.84 9.11
N ALA A 411 -6.77 -6.56 10.37
CA ALA A 411 -6.99 -7.59 11.38
C ALA A 411 -8.47 -7.94 11.47
N SER A 412 -8.77 -9.24 11.42
CA SER A 412 -10.15 -9.72 11.51
C SER A 412 -10.61 -9.76 12.97
N PHE A 413 -11.91 -9.55 13.22
CA PHE A 413 -12.46 -9.63 14.56
C PHE A 413 -13.88 -10.21 14.56
N ALA A 414 -14.23 -10.90 15.64
CA ALA A 414 -15.51 -11.57 15.75
C ALA A 414 -16.67 -10.58 15.89
N TRP A 415 -16.55 -9.62 16.81
CA TRP A 415 -17.61 -8.68 17.13
C TRP A 415 -17.01 -7.39 17.71
N ALA A 416 -17.69 -6.28 17.44
CA ALA A 416 -17.43 -4.97 18.00
C ALA A 416 -18.77 -4.20 18.06
N PRO A 417 -19.10 -3.48 19.14
CA PRO A 417 -18.21 -3.16 20.22
C PRO A 417 -18.15 -4.22 21.32
N ASN A 418 -17.01 -4.33 22.02
CA ASN A 418 -16.87 -5.16 23.23
C ASN A 418 -17.24 -4.41 24.54
N PRO A 419 -17.41 -5.09 25.70
CA PRO A 419 -17.80 -4.42 26.93
C PRO A 419 -16.82 -3.34 27.41
N ASP A 420 -15.51 -3.54 27.19
CA ASP A 420 -14.49 -2.53 27.49
C ASP A 420 -14.64 -1.31 26.57
N GLU A 421 -14.93 -1.50 25.29
CA GLU A 421 -15.22 -0.43 24.32
C GLU A 421 -16.50 0.34 24.67
N GLN A 422 -17.56 -0.37 25.08
CA GLN A 422 -18.80 0.25 25.55
C GLN A 422 -18.55 1.09 26.81
N TYR A 423 -17.80 0.55 27.77
CA TYR A 423 -17.49 1.27 29.00
C TYR A 423 -16.56 2.46 28.74
N LEU A 424 -15.62 2.34 27.81
CA LEU A 424 -14.74 3.45 27.41
C LEU A 424 -15.56 4.60 26.81
N LEU A 425 -16.53 4.32 25.94
CA LEU A 425 -17.42 5.36 25.42
C LEU A 425 -18.28 6.00 26.53
N VAL A 426 -18.73 5.21 27.51
CA VAL A 426 -19.45 5.74 28.68
C VAL A 426 -18.59 6.73 29.46
N LEU A 427 -17.31 6.41 29.68
CA LEU A 427 -16.37 7.28 30.39
C LEU A 427 -16.03 8.54 29.58
N VAL A 428 -15.80 8.42 28.26
CA VAL A 428 -15.62 9.57 27.36
C VAL A 428 -16.81 10.52 27.47
N ASN A 429 -18.03 9.99 27.39
CA ASN A 429 -19.24 10.80 27.49
C ASN A 429 -19.48 11.37 28.89
N GLU A 430 -19.07 10.65 29.94
CA GLU A 430 -19.10 11.15 31.30
C GLU A 430 -18.09 12.30 31.52
N ALA A 431 -16.88 12.19 30.98
CA ALA A 431 -15.86 13.23 31.02
C ALA A 431 -16.29 14.48 30.26
N ARG A 432 -16.97 14.32 29.12
CA ARG A 432 -17.54 15.44 28.37
C ARG A 432 -18.70 16.12 29.12
N ALA A 433 -19.56 15.35 29.79
CA ALA A 433 -20.67 15.89 30.58
C ALA A 433 -20.20 16.57 31.87
N ALA A 434 -19.08 16.14 32.46
CA ALA A 434 -18.57 16.66 33.72
C ALA A 434 -17.03 16.69 33.78
N PRO A 435 -16.34 17.57 33.03
CA PRO A 435 -14.87 17.61 33.01
C PRO A 435 -14.24 17.79 34.41
N GLY A 436 -14.94 18.48 35.32
CA GLY A 436 -14.51 18.63 36.72
C GLY A 436 -14.42 17.34 37.51
N ALA A 437 -15.22 16.32 37.20
CA ALA A 437 -15.13 15.00 37.84
C ALA A 437 -13.83 14.25 37.47
N PHE A 438 -13.15 14.71 36.41
CA PHE A 438 -11.90 14.14 35.89
C PHE A 438 -10.71 15.11 36.08
N GLY A 439 -10.83 16.08 36.99
CA GLY A 439 -9.74 17.00 37.34
C GLY A 439 -9.72 18.33 36.58
N TYR A 440 -10.71 18.61 35.72
CA TYR A 440 -10.72 19.80 34.86
C TYR A 440 -11.96 20.68 35.07
N PRO A 441 -12.18 21.24 36.28
CA PRO A 441 -13.43 21.93 36.64
C PRO A 441 -13.66 23.26 35.91
N THR A 442 -12.62 23.83 35.28
CA THR A 442 -12.72 25.06 34.50
C THR A 442 -13.19 24.83 33.06
N ILE A 443 -13.18 23.59 32.58
CA ILE A 443 -13.67 23.24 31.25
C ILE A 443 -15.19 23.06 31.31
N ALA A 444 -15.90 23.81 30.47
CA ALA A 444 -17.35 23.72 30.39
C ALA A 444 -17.81 22.36 29.86
N PRO A 445 -18.93 21.80 30.37
CA PRO A 445 -19.54 20.60 29.82
C PRO A 445 -19.85 20.70 28.33
N MET A 446 -19.83 19.55 27.67
CA MET A 446 -19.99 19.40 26.23
C MET A 446 -21.04 18.33 25.92
N PRO A 447 -21.69 18.37 24.75
CA PRO A 447 -22.51 17.26 24.29
C PRO A 447 -21.71 15.95 24.25
N PRO A 448 -22.32 14.80 24.57
CA PRO A 448 -21.67 13.52 24.39
C PRO A 448 -21.46 13.21 22.91
N LEU A 449 -20.65 12.19 22.64
CA LEU A 449 -20.40 11.65 21.32
C LEU A 449 -21.36 10.48 21.05
N ALA A 450 -21.95 10.48 19.86
CA ALA A 450 -22.72 9.36 19.35
C ALA A 450 -21.79 8.18 19.03
N TYR A 451 -22.27 6.95 19.26
CA TYR A 451 -21.57 5.75 18.82
C TYR A 451 -21.55 5.65 17.29
N SER A 452 -20.37 5.52 16.70
CA SER A 452 -20.18 5.30 15.26
C SER A 452 -19.65 3.88 15.01
N PRO A 453 -20.47 2.98 14.43
CA PRO A 453 -20.03 1.60 14.17
C PRO A 453 -18.78 1.54 13.30
N LEU A 454 -18.69 2.37 12.26
CA LEU A 454 -17.56 2.38 11.34
C LEU A 454 -16.26 2.81 12.04
N LEU A 455 -16.28 3.89 12.81
CA LEU A 455 -15.11 4.30 13.61
C LEU A 455 -14.72 3.20 14.61
N ASN A 456 -15.71 2.51 15.20
CA ASN A 456 -15.43 1.43 16.14
C ASN A 456 -14.80 0.21 15.46
N TYR A 457 -15.20 -0.12 14.23
CA TYR A 457 -14.60 -1.20 13.47
C TYR A 457 -13.15 -0.89 13.10
N ALA A 458 -12.88 0.33 12.65
CA ALA A 458 -11.52 0.80 12.37
C ALA A 458 -10.65 0.80 13.64
N ALA A 459 -11.15 1.37 14.75
CA ALA A 459 -10.44 1.42 16.02
C ALA A 459 -10.14 0.01 16.58
N HIS A 460 -11.12 -0.90 16.55
CA HIS A 460 -10.97 -2.27 17.02
C HIS A 460 -9.91 -3.02 16.20
N ALA A 461 -10.02 -2.98 14.87
CA ALA A 461 -9.11 -3.68 14.00
C ALA A 461 -7.68 -3.09 14.07
N HIS A 462 -7.55 -1.77 14.26
CA HIS A 462 -6.25 -1.14 14.51
C HIS A 462 -5.63 -1.55 15.84
N SER A 463 -6.44 -1.58 16.91
CA SER A 463 -6.02 -2.13 18.21
C SER A 463 -5.51 -3.57 18.07
N GLN A 464 -6.23 -4.43 17.32
CA GLN A 464 -5.80 -5.81 17.05
C GLN A 464 -4.50 -5.84 16.24
N ALA A 465 -4.35 -4.98 15.23
CA ALA A 465 -3.17 -4.96 14.38
C ALA A 465 -1.91 -4.52 15.16
N ILE A 466 -2.03 -3.50 16.02
CA ILE A 466 -0.97 -3.08 16.95
C ILE A 466 -0.63 -4.22 17.92
N LEU A 467 -1.64 -4.93 18.41
CA LEU A 467 -1.45 -6.11 19.25
C LEU A 467 -0.73 -7.23 18.47
N ASN A 468 -1.09 -7.51 17.23
CA ASN A 468 -0.43 -8.56 16.46
C ASN A 468 1.02 -8.21 16.10
N SER A 469 1.39 -6.93 16.17
CA SER A 469 2.68 -6.44 15.72
C SER A 469 3.80 -6.40 16.74
N GLY A 470 3.57 -6.82 17.98
CA GLY A 470 4.59 -6.53 18.99
C GLY A 470 4.60 -5.06 19.45
N PHE A 471 3.59 -4.25 19.11
CA PHE A 471 3.57 -2.79 19.30
C PHE A 471 4.67 -2.06 18.50
N LEU A 472 4.97 -2.55 17.30
CA LEU A 472 6.00 -1.96 16.43
C LEU A 472 5.52 -0.74 15.64
N PHE A 473 4.24 -0.40 15.73
CA PHE A 473 3.66 0.82 15.17
C PHE A 473 2.58 1.40 16.09
N GLY A 474 2.22 2.66 15.85
CA GLY A 474 1.26 3.43 16.64
C GLY A 474 0.12 3.97 15.78
N HIS A 475 0.04 5.29 15.64
CA HIS A 475 -1.07 5.95 14.93
C HIS A 475 -1.19 5.59 13.45
N CYS A 476 -0.05 5.44 12.77
CA CYS A 476 -0.02 5.01 11.38
C CYS A 476 0.53 3.59 11.27
N ASP A 477 -0.06 2.81 10.37
CA ASP A 477 0.32 1.42 10.16
C ASP A 477 1.56 1.28 9.26
N PRO A 478 2.13 0.06 9.11
CA PRO A 478 3.36 -0.15 8.34
C PRO A 478 3.28 0.15 6.84
N ILE A 479 2.07 0.29 6.27
CA ILE A 479 1.89 0.70 4.87
C ILE A 479 1.53 2.19 4.75
N GLY A 480 1.62 2.94 5.86
CA GLY A 480 1.47 4.39 5.90
C GLY A 480 0.03 4.89 6.06
N ARG A 481 -0.95 4.02 6.37
CA ARG A 481 -2.32 4.48 6.65
C ARG A 481 -2.38 5.04 8.06
N CYS A 482 -2.82 6.28 8.21
CA CYS A 482 -3.06 6.94 9.49
C CYS A 482 -4.56 6.86 9.84
N PRO A 483 -5.04 7.42 10.97
CA PRO A 483 -6.39 7.15 11.47
C PRO A 483 -7.53 7.47 10.49
N THR A 484 -7.34 8.49 9.64
CA THR A 484 -8.35 8.87 8.63
C THR A 484 -8.40 7.82 7.51
N GLU A 485 -7.25 7.35 7.02
CA GLU A 485 -7.18 6.30 6.00
C GLU A 485 -7.70 4.96 6.52
N LEU A 486 -7.45 4.63 7.79
CA LEU A 486 -8.00 3.43 8.43
C LEU A 486 -9.53 3.48 8.50
N ALA A 487 -10.11 4.64 8.80
CA ALA A 487 -11.56 4.84 8.81
C ALA A 487 -12.16 4.81 7.39
N HIS A 488 -11.46 5.34 6.40
CA HIS A 488 -11.90 5.29 4.99
C HIS A 488 -11.98 3.85 4.46
N ALA A 489 -11.08 2.96 4.89
CA ALA A 489 -11.11 1.56 4.48
C ALA A 489 -12.41 0.81 4.88
N VAL A 490 -13.10 1.27 5.95
CA VAL A 490 -14.41 0.75 6.36
C VAL A 490 -15.60 1.57 5.80
N GLY A 491 -15.32 2.55 4.93
CA GLY A 491 -16.31 3.40 4.28
C GLY A 491 -16.69 4.67 5.06
N TYR A 492 -15.93 5.03 6.10
CA TYR A 492 -16.09 6.33 6.75
C TYR A 492 -15.58 7.45 5.84
N THR A 493 -16.11 8.68 5.95
CA THR A 493 -15.80 9.78 5.02
C THR A 493 -15.34 11.08 5.70
N GLY A 494 -15.28 11.10 7.03
CA GLY A 494 -14.82 12.26 7.79
C GLY A 494 -13.36 12.13 8.22
N GLY A 495 -12.73 13.26 8.54
CA GLY A 495 -11.43 13.26 9.21
C GLY A 495 -11.54 12.68 10.62
N VAL A 496 -10.48 12.00 11.06
CA VAL A 496 -10.44 11.28 12.34
C VAL A 496 -9.26 11.76 13.19
N ALA A 497 -9.55 12.09 14.45
CA ALA A 497 -8.54 12.21 15.50
C ALA A 497 -8.47 10.91 16.31
N GLU A 498 -7.28 10.57 16.81
CA GLU A 498 -7.05 9.31 17.51
C GLU A 498 -6.33 9.50 18.84
N ASN A 499 -6.75 8.73 19.85
CA ASN A 499 -5.96 8.44 21.05
C ASN A 499 -5.62 6.94 21.08
N LEU A 500 -4.44 6.60 21.61
CA LEU A 500 -4.05 5.19 21.79
C LEU A 500 -3.29 4.97 23.10
N ILE A 501 -3.50 3.82 23.72
CA ILE A 501 -2.76 3.43 24.92
C ILE A 501 -2.71 1.90 25.05
N GLN A 502 -1.61 1.39 25.59
CA GLN A 502 -1.53 0.00 26.01
C GLN A 502 -2.33 -0.19 27.30
N GLY A 503 -3.16 -1.23 27.37
CA GLY A 503 -3.96 -1.47 28.55
C GLY A 503 -4.62 -2.84 28.56
N MET A 504 -4.76 -3.42 29.75
CA MET A 504 -5.39 -4.74 29.92
C MET A 504 -6.91 -4.66 29.77
N THR A 505 -7.57 -5.82 29.76
CA THR A 505 -9.03 -5.92 29.76
C THR A 505 -9.63 -5.76 31.16
N GLY A 506 -10.84 -5.23 31.24
CA GLY A 506 -11.67 -5.18 32.44
C GLY A 506 -11.93 -3.76 32.97
N PRO A 507 -13.01 -3.56 33.76
CA PRO A 507 -13.48 -2.23 34.12
C PRO A 507 -12.47 -1.34 34.85
N GLU A 508 -11.63 -1.90 35.72
CA GLU A 508 -10.60 -1.14 36.43
C GLU A 508 -9.53 -0.59 35.46
N TRP A 509 -9.13 -1.42 34.49
CA TRP A 509 -8.18 -1.04 33.47
C TRP A 509 -8.75 -0.02 32.50
N VAL A 510 -10.01 -0.20 32.05
CA VAL A 510 -10.70 0.80 31.22
C VAL A 510 -10.73 2.16 31.93
N ARG A 511 -11.08 2.19 33.21
CA ARG A 511 -11.10 3.43 34.00
C ARG A 511 -9.71 4.05 34.12
N SER A 512 -8.69 3.24 34.41
CA SER A 512 -7.32 3.73 34.54
C SER A 512 -6.77 4.25 33.21
N SER A 513 -7.04 3.55 32.10
CA SER A 513 -6.63 3.97 30.76
C SER A 513 -7.34 5.25 30.33
N HIS A 514 -8.64 5.38 30.59
CA HIS A 514 -9.37 6.62 30.34
C HIS A 514 -8.84 7.79 31.16
N GLN A 515 -8.54 7.57 32.46
CA GLN A 515 -7.93 8.62 33.27
C GLN A 515 -6.54 9.03 32.74
N ALA A 516 -5.73 8.07 32.29
CA ALA A 516 -4.44 8.36 31.66
C ALA A 516 -4.59 9.18 30.37
N PHE A 517 -5.65 8.96 29.58
CA PHE A 517 -5.98 9.84 28.46
C PHE A 517 -6.36 11.25 28.92
N MET A 518 -7.17 11.38 29.96
CA MET A 518 -7.54 12.69 30.51
C MET A 518 -6.34 13.45 31.09
N ASP A 519 -5.39 12.76 31.73
CA ASP A 519 -4.20 13.37 32.30
C ASP A 519 -3.24 13.90 31.22
N SER A 520 -3.22 13.27 30.03
CA SER A 520 -2.45 13.71 28.86
C SER A 520 -3.13 14.87 28.14
N GLU A 521 -2.43 15.99 27.97
CA GLU A 521 -3.00 17.17 27.30
C GLU A 521 -3.44 16.90 25.86
N GLY A 522 -2.62 16.22 25.06
CA GLY A 522 -2.97 15.90 23.68
C GLY A 522 -4.20 15.01 23.59
N HIS A 523 -4.25 13.94 24.39
CA HIS A 523 -5.38 13.00 24.37
C HIS A 523 -6.67 13.61 24.93
N ARG A 524 -6.56 14.38 26.02
CA ARG A 524 -7.68 15.14 26.59
C ARG A 524 -8.26 16.14 25.60
N ASN A 525 -7.42 16.83 24.82
CA ASN A 525 -7.90 17.78 23.82
C ASN A 525 -8.75 17.08 22.74
N ASN A 526 -8.44 15.83 22.39
CA ASN A 526 -9.30 15.03 21.50
C ASN A 526 -10.64 14.68 22.19
N ILE A 527 -10.60 14.15 23.42
CA ILE A 527 -11.81 13.76 24.18
C ILE A 527 -12.74 14.97 24.40
N LEU A 528 -12.17 16.14 24.69
CA LEU A 528 -12.85 17.39 24.98
C LEU A 528 -12.86 18.37 23.79
N ALA A 529 -12.75 17.86 22.55
CA ALA A 529 -12.95 18.68 21.36
C ALA A 529 -14.43 19.00 21.15
N ARG A 530 -14.75 20.29 20.97
CA ARG A 530 -16.13 20.79 20.86
C ARG A 530 -16.82 20.40 19.56
N ASP A 531 -16.04 20.25 18.50
CA ASP A 531 -16.57 20.01 17.16
C ASP A 531 -16.80 18.52 16.87
N PHE A 532 -16.38 17.63 17.77
CA PHE A 532 -16.67 16.20 17.66
C PHE A 532 -18.06 15.87 18.18
N ASN A 533 -18.76 15.01 17.43
CA ASN A 533 -20.12 14.57 17.72
C ASN A 533 -20.32 13.05 17.57
N GLU A 534 -19.32 12.31 17.12
CA GLU A 534 -19.32 10.84 17.10
C GLU A 534 -17.95 10.25 17.43
N ALA A 535 -17.95 9.01 17.91
CA ALA A 535 -16.72 8.27 18.22
C ALA A 535 -16.88 6.76 18.09
N GLY A 536 -15.75 6.08 17.95
CA GLY A 536 -15.62 4.62 18.04
C GLY A 536 -14.49 4.25 19.00
N MET A 537 -14.70 3.17 19.76
CA MET A 537 -13.76 2.68 20.77
C MET A 537 -13.25 1.31 20.35
N GLY A 538 -11.94 1.17 20.22
CA GLY A 538 -11.26 -0.08 19.95
C GLY A 538 -10.57 -0.60 21.20
N HIS A 539 -10.73 -1.88 21.47
CA HIS A 539 -9.97 -2.59 22.48
C HIS A 539 -9.75 -4.04 22.07
N THR A 540 -8.53 -4.52 22.25
CA THR A 540 -8.18 -5.93 22.06
C THR A 540 -7.26 -6.42 23.16
N TYR A 541 -7.34 -7.72 23.46
CA TYR A 541 -6.58 -8.35 24.52
C TYR A 541 -6.24 -9.80 24.14
N ASP A 542 -4.97 -10.18 24.31
CA ASP A 542 -4.48 -11.54 24.11
C ASP A 542 -3.73 -12.04 25.36
N PRO A 543 -4.33 -12.93 26.17
CA PRO A 543 -3.69 -13.45 27.37
C PRO A 543 -2.47 -14.34 27.08
N SER A 544 -2.40 -14.92 25.87
CA SER A 544 -1.34 -15.85 25.45
C SER A 544 -0.06 -15.14 24.98
N ARG A 545 -0.13 -13.83 24.79
CA ARG A 545 0.97 -13.01 24.28
C ARG A 545 2.05 -12.74 25.34
N GLY A 546 3.25 -13.28 25.12
CA GLY A 546 4.50 -12.93 25.80
C GLY A 546 4.61 -13.27 27.30
N GLY A 547 5.85 -13.36 27.81
CA GLY A 547 6.17 -13.60 29.22
C GLY A 547 5.74 -12.45 30.15
N ALA A 548 5.99 -12.59 31.46
CA ALA A 548 5.42 -11.77 32.56
C ALA A 548 5.59 -10.23 32.50
N SER A 549 6.31 -9.67 31.50
CA SER A 549 6.61 -8.24 31.38
C SER A 549 6.04 -7.55 30.13
N TYR A 550 5.19 -8.21 29.33
CA TYR A 550 4.61 -7.62 28.12
C TYR A 550 3.14 -7.20 28.32
N TRP A 551 2.80 -5.99 27.88
CA TRP A 551 1.41 -5.52 27.79
C TRP A 551 0.61 -6.44 26.88
N LYS A 552 -0.59 -6.84 27.33
CA LYS A 552 -1.42 -7.84 26.67
C LYS A 552 -2.66 -7.28 25.98
N GLY A 553 -2.82 -5.96 25.97
CA GLY A 553 -3.95 -5.32 25.33
C GLY A 553 -3.64 -3.92 24.82
N GLN A 554 -4.51 -3.44 23.95
CA GLN A 554 -4.40 -2.14 23.26
C GLN A 554 -5.78 -1.48 23.22
N TYR A 555 -5.81 -0.18 23.48
CA TYR A 555 -6.98 0.68 23.27
C TYR A 555 -6.71 1.71 22.17
N THR A 556 -7.74 2.00 21.39
CA THR A 556 -7.76 3.05 20.37
C THR A 556 -9.09 3.81 20.47
N GLU A 557 -9.06 5.14 20.61
CA GLU A 557 -10.26 5.98 20.53
C GLU A 557 -10.21 6.75 19.22
N MET A 558 -11.24 6.66 18.39
CA MET A 558 -11.35 7.43 17.15
C MET A 558 -12.51 8.42 17.26
N PHE A 559 -12.23 9.69 17.01
CA PHE A 559 -13.17 10.80 17.14
C PHE A 559 -13.36 11.54 15.83
N SER A 560 -14.59 12.03 15.61
CA SER A 560 -14.87 12.83 14.43
C SER A 560 -16.04 13.80 14.65
N GLY A 561 -16.05 14.84 13.83
CA GLY A 561 -17.12 15.83 13.76
C GLY A 561 -17.66 15.87 12.35
N ARG A 562 -18.89 15.39 12.12
CA ARG A 562 -19.57 15.47 10.82
C ARG A 562 -20.89 16.22 10.88
N PRO A 563 -21.22 17.02 9.86
CA PRO A 563 -22.55 17.63 9.76
C PRO A 563 -23.64 16.57 9.72
N GLY A 564 -24.76 16.81 10.43
CA GLY A 564 -25.95 15.96 10.37
C GLY A 564 -25.94 14.73 11.29
N VAL A 565 -24.89 14.50 12.08
CA VAL A 565 -24.89 13.45 13.11
C VAL A 565 -25.90 13.79 14.20
N VAL A 566 -26.82 12.86 14.47
CA VAL A 566 -27.80 12.97 15.56
C VAL A 566 -27.27 12.23 16.78
N ILE A 567 -27.02 12.97 17.86
CA ILE A 567 -26.64 12.39 19.15
C ILE A 567 -27.89 11.78 19.81
N PRO A 568 -27.92 10.46 20.06
CA PRO A 568 -29.05 9.83 20.75
C PRO A 568 -29.20 10.37 22.17
N ASN A 569 -30.42 10.41 22.70
CA ASN A 569 -30.62 10.83 24.08
C ASN A 569 -29.96 9.89 25.11
N LEU A 570 -29.77 8.62 24.73
CA LEU A 570 -28.97 7.65 25.49
C LEU A 570 -27.80 7.20 24.60
N PRO A 571 -26.71 7.97 24.52
CA PRO A 571 -25.63 7.72 23.56
C PRO A 571 -24.75 6.52 23.92
N SER A 572 -24.70 6.14 25.20
CA SER A 572 -23.86 5.05 25.71
C SER A 572 -24.35 4.54 27.07
N GLY A 573 -24.13 3.25 27.32
CA GLY A 573 -24.49 2.60 28.58
C GLY A 573 -23.95 1.18 28.66
N VAL A 574 -23.70 0.71 29.88
CA VAL A 574 -23.04 -0.56 30.18
C VAL A 574 -23.38 -1.01 31.61
N VAL A 575 -23.13 -2.28 31.95
CA VAL A 575 -23.08 -2.77 33.34
C VAL A 575 -21.65 -3.14 33.71
N ILE A 576 -21.20 -2.77 34.91
CA ILE A 576 -19.89 -3.17 35.44
C ILE A 576 -20.04 -3.84 36.82
N PRO A 577 -19.26 -4.89 37.12
CA PRO A 577 -18.47 -5.67 36.18
C PRO A 577 -19.35 -6.41 35.16
N TYR A 578 -18.76 -6.90 34.06
CA TYR A 578 -19.51 -7.53 32.96
C TYR A 578 -20.01 -8.94 33.29
N THR A 579 -19.43 -9.56 34.33
CA THR A 579 -19.81 -10.86 34.89
C THR A 579 -19.49 -10.82 36.39
N GLY A 580 -20.08 -11.73 37.16
CA GLY A 580 -19.75 -11.84 38.57
C GLY A 580 -20.32 -13.08 39.24
N VAL A 581 -20.36 -13.05 40.57
CA VAL A 581 -21.04 -14.04 41.42
C VAL A 581 -22.20 -13.34 42.14
N PRO A 582 -23.10 -14.06 42.83
CA PRO A 582 -24.30 -13.43 43.41
C PRO A 582 -24.04 -12.29 44.39
N ASP A 583 -22.90 -12.28 45.06
CA ASP A 583 -22.50 -11.21 45.98
C ASP A 583 -21.79 -10.03 45.28
N THR A 584 -21.56 -10.12 43.97
CA THR A 584 -20.97 -9.04 43.17
C THR A 584 -21.94 -7.87 43.09
N GLN A 585 -21.46 -6.66 43.40
CA GLN A 585 -22.20 -5.44 43.12
C GLN A 585 -22.09 -5.10 41.64
N PHE A 586 -23.21 -5.14 40.94
CA PHE A 586 -23.35 -4.67 39.57
C PHE A 586 -23.84 -3.23 39.56
N THR A 587 -23.14 -2.38 38.81
CA THR A 587 -23.52 -0.99 38.58
C THR A 587 -23.88 -0.81 37.11
N PHE A 588 -25.16 -0.54 36.87
CA PHE A 588 -25.69 -0.17 35.58
C PHE A 588 -25.46 1.33 35.37
N ILE A 589 -24.82 1.70 34.27
CA ILE A 589 -24.40 3.06 33.96
C ILE A 589 -24.96 3.45 32.59
N VAL A 590 -25.55 4.63 32.49
CA VAL A 590 -26.01 5.18 31.20
C VAL A 590 -25.78 6.68 31.15
N ASN A 591 -25.29 7.20 30.04
CA ASN A 591 -25.24 8.64 29.80
C ASN A 591 -26.58 9.09 29.22
N TYR A 592 -27.06 10.25 29.65
CA TYR A 592 -28.25 10.89 29.12
C TYR A 592 -27.93 12.29 28.62
N TYR A 593 -28.51 12.63 27.47
CA TYR A 593 -28.40 13.95 26.86
C TYR A 593 -29.72 14.38 26.25
N ASP A 594 -30.10 15.63 26.44
CA ASP A 594 -31.18 16.26 25.69
C ASP A 594 -30.70 17.61 25.18
N ALA A 595 -30.70 17.77 23.85
CA ALA A 595 -30.21 18.99 23.20
C ALA A 595 -31.02 20.25 23.57
N ASN A 596 -32.24 20.09 24.09
CA ASN A 596 -33.08 21.19 24.58
C ASN A 596 -32.95 21.41 26.09
N GLY A 597 -32.02 20.73 26.76
CA GLY A 597 -31.78 20.87 28.20
C GLY A 597 -32.87 20.25 29.08
N ARG A 598 -33.65 19.29 28.57
CA ARG A 598 -34.76 18.69 29.33
C ARG A 598 -34.26 17.53 30.22
N PRO A 599 -34.52 17.55 31.54
CA PRO A 599 -34.18 16.42 32.40
C PRO A 599 -35.05 15.19 32.10
N PRO A 600 -34.58 13.97 32.41
CA PRO A 600 -35.39 12.78 32.25
C PRO A 600 -36.46 12.70 33.34
N GLY A 601 -37.64 12.19 32.98
CA GLY A 601 -38.76 11.94 33.89
C GLY A 601 -38.67 10.57 34.55
N GLN A 602 -38.57 9.49 33.76
CA GLN A 602 -38.47 8.12 34.25
C GLN A 602 -37.11 7.51 33.88
N PRO A 603 -36.02 7.81 34.60
CA PRO A 603 -34.70 7.26 34.31
C PRO A 603 -34.60 5.82 34.81
N TYR A 604 -35.06 4.84 34.02
CA TYR A 604 -35.09 3.44 34.41
C TYR A 604 -34.00 2.61 33.75
N VAL A 605 -33.46 1.66 34.50
CA VAL A 605 -32.94 0.41 33.95
C VAL A 605 -33.97 -0.68 34.23
N TYR A 606 -34.35 -1.43 33.21
CA TYR A 606 -35.16 -2.62 33.34
C TYR A 606 -34.23 -3.82 33.45
N ILE A 607 -34.39 -4.62 34.51
CA ILE A 607 -33.64 -5.86 34.73
C ILE A 607 -34.67 -6.98 34.84
N ASP A 608 -34.58 -7.98 33.96
CA ASP A 608 -35.56 -9.06 33.80
C ASP A 608 -37.00 -8.56 33.66
N GLY A 609 -37.16 -7.45 32.94
CA GLY A 609 -38.44 -6.80 32.71
C GLY A 609 -38.95 -5.91 33.86
N PHE A 610 -38.24 -5.84 34.99
CA PHE A 610 -38.63 -5.00 36.13
C PHE A 610 -37.89 -3.66 36.15
N PRO A 611 -38.59 -2.51 36.24
CA PRO A 611 -37.94 -1.21 36.28
C PRO A 611 -37.23 -0.96 37.62
N ARG A 612 -36.08 -0.29 37.54
CA ARG A 612 -35.30 0.22 38.66
C ARG A 612 -34.92 1.67 38.39
N VAL A 613 -35.20 2.54 39.36
CA VAL A 613 -34.89 3.97 39.29
C VAL A 613 -33.37 4.14 39.30
N MET A 614 -32.85 4.82 38.28
CA MET A 614 -31.46 5.26 38.22
C MET A 614 -31.33 6.68 38.75
N ASN A 615 -30.21 6.96 39.43
CA ASN A 615 -29.94 8.27 40.01
C ASN A 615 -28.86 8.99 39.21
N LEU A 616 -29.01 10.30 39.04
CA LEU A 616 -27.95 11.16 38.50
C LEU A 616 -26.72 11.03 39.40
N SER A 617 -25.59 10.66 38.82
CA SER A 617 -24.34 10.44 39.54
C SER A 617 -23.29 11.51 39.21
N THR A 618 -23.20 11.95 37.96
CA THR A 618 -22.25 12.98 37.51
C THR A 618 -22.86 13.84 36.39
N GLY A 619 -22.40 15.08 36.24
CA GLY A 619 -22.91 16.02 35.24
C GLY A 619 -24.22 16.70 35.64
N ALA A 620 -24.94 17.21 34.65
CA ALA A 620 -26.24 17.85 34.83
C ALA A 620 -27.38 16.91 34.46
N ALA A 621 -28.59 17.17 34.95
CA ALA A 621 -29.73 16.28 34.70
C ALA A 621 -30.01 16.03 33.20
N ALA A 622 -29.81 17.05 32.34
CA ALA A 622 -29.99 16.96 30.90
C ALA A 622 -28.72 16.65 30.08
N ASN A 623 -27.57 16.50 30.75
CA ASN A 623 -26.29 16.11 30.16
C ASN A 623 -25.44 15.49 31.27
N GLY A 624 -25.64 14.21 31.54
CA GLY A 624 -25.08 13.57 32.73
C GLY A 624 -25.20 12.06 32.72
N THR A 625 -24.56 11.44 33.71
CA THR A 625 -24.46 9.98 33.83
C THR A 625 -25.32 9.50 34.99
N TYR A 626 -26.16 8.53 34.71
CA TYR A 626 -27.08 7.92 35.66
C TYR A 626 -26.60 6.52 36.05
N ARG A 627 -26.79 6.17 37.32
CA ARG A 627 -26.33 4.90 37.88
C ARG A 627 -27.40 4.21 38.71
N TYR A 628 -27.41 2.88 38.68
CA TYR A 628 -28.13 2.01 39.62
C TYR A 628 -27.24 0.85 40.01
N THR A 629 -27.06 0.62 41.31
CA THR A 629 -26.19 -0.45 41.84
C THR A 629 -27.02 -1.47 42.62
N THR A 630 -26.80 -2.75 42.36
CA THR A 630 -27.51 -3.85 43.01
C THR A 630 -26.69 -5.13 42.99
N THR A 631 -27.11 -6.14 43.74
CA THR A 631 -26.66 -7.53 43.55
C THR A 631 -27.71 -8.28 42.74
N LEU A 632 -27.28 -9.30 42.01
CA LEU A 632 -28.15 -10.14 41.19
C LEU A 632 -28.04 -11.59 41.66
N PRO A 633 -29.13 -12.37 41.66
CA PRO A 633 -29.04 -13.80 41.95
C PRO A 633 -28.20 -14.52 40.88
N ALA A 634 -27.84 -15.79 41.12
CA ALA A 634 -27.16 -16.58 40.11
C ALA A 634 -28.09 -16.81 38.91
N GLY A 635 -27.59 -16.58 37.70
CA GLY A 635 -28.38 -16.72 36.47
C GLY A 635 -27.95 -15.81 35.34
N HIS A 636 -28.71 -15.89 34.25
CA HIS A 636 -28.65 -14.98 33.11
C HIS A 636 -29.67 -13.87 33.32
N HIS A 637 -29.22 -12.61 33.27
CA HIS A 637 -30.06 -11.45 33.51
C HIS A 637 -30.05 -10.51 32.32
N GLU A 638 -31.22 -10.24 31.76
CA GLU A 638 -31.37 -9.32 30.64
C GLU A 638 -31.68 -7.91 31.13
N TYR A 639 -31.12 -6.90 30.47
CA TYR A 639 -31.39 -5.51 30.83
C TYR A 639 -31.46 -4.54 29.64
N TYR A 640 -32.15 -3.42 29.85
CA TYR A 640 -32.13 -2.27 28.95
C TYR A 640 -32.42 -0.98 29.73
N PHE A 641 -31.94 0.15 29.21
CA PHE A 641 -32.21 1.49 29.73
C PHE A 641 -33.40 2.09 29.00
N SER A 642 -34.30 2.76 29.73
CA SER A 642 -35.42 3.49 29.14
C SER A 642 -35.72 4.74 29.93
N PHE A 643 -35.63 5.88 29.25
CA PHE A 643 -35.78 7.21 29.81
C PHE A 643 -36.93 7.92 29.09
N THR A 644 -37.87 8.49 29.82
CA THR A 644 -38.90 9.39 29.25
C THR A 644 -38.52 10.84 29.51
N PHE A 645 -38.96 11.76 28.67
CA PHE A 645 -38.75 13.20 28.83
C PHE A 645 -39.87 13.99 28.13
N SER A 646 -39.96 15.29 28.40
CA SER A 646 -40.96 16.14 27.75
C SER A 646 -40.71 16.17 26.24
N GLY A 647 -41.58 15.50 25.48
CA GLY A 647 -41.50 15.37 24.02
C GLY A 647 -41.04 14.01 23.49
N GLY A 648 -40.79 13.00 24.33
CA GLY A 648 -40.46 11.66 23.84
C GLY A 648 -39.94 10.66 24.87
N SER A 649 -39.37 9.58 24.35
CA SER A 649 -38.70 8.54 25.14
C SER A 649 -37.49 8.03 24.38
N ALA A 650 -36.46 7.60 25.11
CA ALA A 650 -35.28 6.96 24.58
C ALA A 650 -35.05 5.60 25.23
N ARG A 651 -34.44 4.69 24.47
CA ARG A 651 -34.15 3.34 24.89
C ARG A 651 -32.75 2.93 24.41
N LEU A 652 -31.99 2.26 25.28
CA LEU A 652 -30.68 1.71 24.95
C LEU A 652 -30.60 0.24 25.48
N PRO A 653 -30.33 -0.76 24.63
CA PRO A 653 -30.19 -0.65 23.17
C PRO A 653 -31.52 -0.24 22.51
N VAL A 654 -31.49 0.28 21.29
CA VAL A 654 -32.70 0.73 20.57
C VAL A 654 -33.72 -0.39 20.34
N ALA A 655 -33.26 -1.64 20.29
CA ALA A 655 -34.06 -2.86 20.23
C ALA A 655 -33.41 -3.96 21.09
N GLY A 656 -34.19 -4.94 21.56
CA GLY A 656 -33.75 -6.09 22.38
C GLY A 656 -33.07 -5.72 23.71
N THR A 657 -32.25 -6.60 24.29
CA THR A 657 -31.64 -6.45 25.62
C THR A 657 -30.12 -6.67 25.62
N TYR A 658 -29.42 -6.01 26.53
CA TYR A 658 -28.09 -6.45 26.96
C TYR A 658 -28.24 -7.58 28.00
N ALA A 659 -27.13 -8.24 28.36
CA ALA A 659 -27.15 -9.28 29.37
C ALA A 659 -25.93 -9.27 30.29
N VAL A 660 -26.11 -9.81 31.49
CA VAL A 660 -25.05 -10.09 32.48
C VAL A 660 -25.25 -11.49 33.06
N ASP A 661 -24.17 -12.26 33.11
CA ASP A 661 -24.16 -13.62 33.66
C ASP A 661 -23.55 -13.62 35.08
N VAL A 662 -24.23 -14.30 36.01
CA VAL A 662 -23.90 -14.30 37.44
C VAL A 662 -23.76 -15.72 37.96
N GLY A 663 -22.57 -16.11 38.41
CA GLY A 663 -22.28 -17.42 39.01
C GLY A 663 -22.45 -18.61 38.05
N VAL A 664 -22.68 -18.36 36.77
CA VAL A 664 -22.80 -19.35 35.71
C VAL A 664 -21.71 -19.10 34.68
N ALA A 665 -21.13 -20.18 34.14
CA ALA A 665 -20.29 -20.03 32.96
C ALA A 665 -21.20 -19.49 31.84
N PRO A 666 -20.78 -18.43 31.12
CA PRO A 666 -21.58 -17.91 30.02
C PRO A 666 -21.88 -19.07 29.05
N PRO A 667 -23.11 -19.17 28.51
CA PRO A 667 -23.44 -20.24 27.57
C PRO A 667 -22.40 -20.26 26.44
N ARG A 668 -21.95 -21.46 26.00
CA ARG A 668 -20.89 -21.68 24.98
C ARG A 668 -21.19 -21.11 23.59
N THR A 669 -22.25 -20.32 23.46
CA THR A 669 -22.74 -19.66 22.25
C THR A 669 -23.09 -18.22 22.62
N TYR A 670 -22.10 -17.33 22.66
CA TYR A 670 -22.38 -15.89 22.62
C TYR A 670 -23.04 -15.56 21.27
N THR A 671 -24.37 -15.50 21.26
CA THR A 671 -25.17 -14.90 20.18
C THR A 671 -26.14 -13.83 20.68
N SER A 672 -26.05 -13.45 21.96
CA SER A 672 -26.90 -12.43 22.58
C SER A 672 -26.15 -11.12 22.86
N PHE A 673 -25.73 -10.45 21.80
CA PHE A 673 -25.88 -8.99 21.76
C PHE A 673 -26.90 -8.74 20.68
N VAL A 674 -27.91 -7.93 21.00
CA VAL A 674 -28.91 -7.54 20.02
C VAL A 674 -28.19 -7.06 18.78
N ARG A 675 -28.52 -7.70 17.66
CA ARG A 675 -28.39 -7.13 16.34
C ARG A 675 -28.93 -5.70 16.43
N LEU A 676 -28.05 -4.70 16.54
CA LEU A 676 -28.38 -3.39 16.04
C LEU A 676 -28.83 -3.65 14.61
N PRO A 677 -30.04 -3.25 14.19
CA PRO A 677 -30.40 -3.34 12.78
C PRO A 677 -29.41 -2.46 12.03
N ILE A 678 -28.39 -3.11 11.47
CA ILE A 678 -27.52 -2.49 10.50
C ILE A 678 -28.44 -2.33 9.29
N ILE A 679 -28.95 -1.12 9.08
CA ILE A 679 -29.39 -0.71 7.76
C ILE A 679 -28.10 -0.58 6.94
N LEU A 680 -27.60 -1.72 6.46
CA LEU A 680 -26.78 -1.74 5.25
C LEU A 680 -27.77 -1.36 4.16
N ASN A 681 -27.82 -0.07 3.84
CA ASN A 681 -28.17 0.26 2.48
C ASN A 681 -27.06 -0.37 1.65
N ASP A 682 -27.40 -1.45 0.96
CA ASP A 682 -26.63 -1.95 -0.17
C ASP A 682 -26.47 -0.78 -1.14
N PHE A 683 -25.34 -0.09 -1.04
CA PHE A 683 -24.89 0.80 -2.10
C PHE A 683 -24.31 -0.11 -3.19
N ASN A 684 -25.19 -0.44 -4.16
CA ASN A 684 -24.79 -0.89 -5.49
C ASN A 684 -23.90 0.16 -6.16
#